data_AF-A0AAI9EA12-F1
#
_entry.id   AF-A0AAI9EA12-F1
#
_cell.length_a   1.000
_cell.length_b   1.000
_cell.length_c   1.000
_cell.angle_alpha   90.00
_cell.angle_beta   90.00
_cell.angle_gamma   90.00
#
_symmetry.space_group_name_H-M   'P 1'
#
loop_
_entity.id
_entity.type
_entity.pdbx_description
1 polymer ?
#
loop_
_entity_poly.entity_id
_entity_poly.type
_entity_poly.pdbx_seq_one_letter_code
_entity_poly.pdbx_strand_id
1 'polypeptide(L)'
;MFGGIGDGRNLLASLGRLTAAQTQTLISDKRSFHFTIVDLNNAIIARNILVIIILWEVGKAIAEEKCEMEKELLPCLYYTYLVPIMPTEVHAVLQKRYEFAIEMLEDARSMPPVLEVPNMYPAGILRVLRQWQFDAGRQFPPCKLRSEVVQQRLYDVEHQPFGGDMSAPWGCEKEEMFYRAAGILTPPSFTEGLETNLLHAYQRFNVARPNDVSKENPEFTLGHNPFSLGVSLTAGERQAPAGRTGLYDVIKPFFSSAADAVNRLQERLKVEACVRDITCVLEQIRYGVVGHRQGVEPSGSVQDLPTSTQVQRTNLNGQKDDEYPKMYDRIHLSNIPDYIGGSLATFLYAAPLVYPGDASYVTFNNLRNPGSFMKFEHYNNEYAVLSNESDLRTAFQVRTGERDMFESFMSFPVSRYTKWHHHPLEKSSSNLMPASRMRTWLLQLFFKIAIPKDRIPRANSLVFSPMNLTNFCRVCRHLHNSGYPAHWISEVLDDVYSGTVLTRARPPRSCPLQIKEVRANKTGPALAQSTRPFVAEMPTLGSIWQFALPFGITSPLMPPIDQIHKYSIKFGNIRQFVTDTSSFILVLFFSRHYTPASEGVTPPFPQKESFRLIFLSDEEGRTSKGIKNLRNNLHAISTWQRDGKKETASFWMRKDVMEPLREGKEWVIEVWRTDVWMRQSAMQYANRIKDEGPFSTEERDSK
;
A
#
# COMPACT_ATOMS: atom_id res chain seq x y z
N MET A 1 -10.37 -6.74 -7.13
CA MET A 1 -9.29 -5.71 -7.11
C MET A 1 -8.02 -6.31 -6.53
N PHE A 2 -6.86 -5.92 -7.08
CA PHE A 2 -5.53 -6.23 -6.55
C PHE A 2 -4.79 -4.92 -6.24
N GLY A 3 -4.58 -4.66 -4.95
CA GLY A 3 -3.74 -3.56 -4.48
C GLY A 3 -2.32 -4.05 -4.24
N GLY A 4 -1.32 -3.33 -4.76
CA GLY A 4 0.07 -3.78 -4.75
C GLY A 4 0.23 -5.00 -5.63
N ILE A 5 -0.23 -4.88 -6.87
CA ILE A 5 -0.32 -5.98 -7.83
C ILE A 5 1.05 -6.67 -8.01
N GLY A 6 2.15 -5.94 -7.83
CA GLY A 6 3.50 -6.52 -7.89
C GLY A 6 3.72 -7.20 -9.24
N ASP A 7 4.10 -8.47 -9.25
CA ASP A 7 4.30 -9.24 -10.48
C ASP A 7 3.03 -9.76 -11.14
N GLY A 8 1.87 -9.51 -10.55
CA GLY A 8 0.61 -9.93 -11.15
C GLY A 8 0.33 -11.42 -11.00
N ARG A 9 1.16 -12.20 -10.29
CA ARG A 9 0.95 -13.65 -10.14
C ARG A 9 -0.46 -14.02 -9.67
N ASN A 10 -1.03 -13.21 -8.77
CA ASN A 10 -2.38 -13.44 -8.25
C ASN A 10 -3.48 -13.11 -9.27
N LEU A 11 -3.26 -12.12 -10.15
CA LEU A 11 -4.15 -11.86 -11.28
C LEU A 11 -4.08 -13.02 -12.28
N LEU A 12 -2.87 -13.43 -12.68
CA LEU A 12 -2.65 -14.53 -13.62
C LEU A 12 -3.24 -15.86 -13.12
N ALA A 13 -3.02 -16.18 -11.83
CA ALA A 13 -3.62 -17.35 -11.20
C ALA A 13 -5.15 -17.26 -11.16
N SER A 14 -5.71 -16.07 -10.96
CA SER A 14 -7.16 -15.85 -10.99
C SER A 14 -7.73 -16.06 -12.39
N LEU A 15 -7.06 -15.53 -13.42
CA LEU A 15 -7.43 -15.72 -14.82
C LEU A 15 -7.45 -17.21 -15.19
N GLY A 16 -6.38 -17.95 -14.89
CA GLY A 16 -6.32 -19.39 -15.18
C GLY A 16 -7.41 -20.19 -14.45
N ARG A 17 -7.72 -19.84 -13.21
CA ARG A 17 -8.82 -20.48 -12.44
C ARG A 17 -10.21 -20.19 -13.01
N LEU A 18 -10.44 -19.01 -13.59
CA LEU A 18 -11.72 -18.70 -14.24
C LEU A 18 -11.98 -19.65 -15.42
N THR A 19 -10.97 -19.85 -16.28
CA THR A 19 -11.08 -20.78 -17.41
C THR A 19 -11.34 -22.22 -16.95
N ALA A 20 -10.62 -22.68 -15.94
CA ALA A 20 -10.84 -24.01 -15.37
C ALA A 20 -12.28 -24.16 -14.82
N ALA A 21 -12.77 -23.14 -14.10
CA ALA A 21 -14.11 -23.15 -13.53
C ALA A 21 -15.22 -23.10 -14.60
N GLN A 22 -15.05 -22.35 -15.70
CA GLN A 22 -15.98 -22.37 -16.84
C GLN A 22 -15.99 -23.75 -17.51
N THR A 23 -14.81 -24.34 -17.73
CA THR A 23 -14.67 -25.67 -18.34
C THR A 23 -15.34 -26.76 -17.49
N GLN A 24 -15.29 -26.62 -16.17
CA GLN A 24 -15.96 -27.50 -15.22
C GLN A 24 -17.43 -27.12 -14.97
N THR A 25 -17.99 -26.15 -15.71
CA THR A 25 -19.36 -25.64 -15.58
C THR A 25 -19.72 -25.09 -14.18
N LEU A 26 -18.71 -24.74 -13.38
CA LEU A 26 -18.88 -24.17 -12.03
C LEU A 26 -19.34 -22.71 -12.06
N ILE A 27 -19.10 -22.01 -13.16
CA ILE A 27 -19.53 -20.63 -13.39
C ILE A 27 -20.11 -20.49 -14.79
N SER A 28 -21.13 -19.63 -14.92
CA SER A 28 -21.81 -19.41 -16.21
C SER A 28 -20.91 -18.72 -17.24
N ASP A 29 -21.01 -19.15 -18.49
CA ASP A 29 -20.32 -18.55 -19.65
C ASP A 29 -20.78 -17.14 -20.00
N LYS A 30 -21.88 -16.67 -19.38
CA LYS A 30 -22.41 -15.32 -19.58
C LYS A 30 -21.85 -14.28 -18.60
N ARG A 31 -21.03 -14.68 -17.63
CA ARG A 31 -20.49 -13.74 -16.64
C ARG A 31 -19.38 -12.87 -17.22
N SER A 32 -19.36 -11.61 -16.79
CA SER A 32 -18.30 -10.65 -17.04
C SER A 32 -17.47 -10.41 -15.77
N PHE A 33 -16.19 -10.08 -15.94
CA PHE A 33 -15.19 -9.95 -14.89
C PHE A 33 -14.46 -8.61 -15.02
N HIS A 34 -14.43 -7.84 -13.94
CA HIS A 34 -13.66 -6.59 -13.85
C HIS A 34 -12.56 -6.70 -12.81
N PHE A 35 -11.32 -6.56 -13.24
CA PHE A 35 -10.15 -6.48 -12.37
C PHE A 35 -9.60 -5.06 -12.37
N THR A 36 -9.64 -4.40 -11.22
CA THR A 36 -8.83 -3.19 -11.01
C THR A 36 -7.49 -3.60 -10.41
N ILE A 37 -6.38 -3.29 -11.09
CA ILE A 37 -5.02 -3.48 -10.60
C ILE A 37 -4.44 -2.11 -10.20
N VAL A 38 -3.82 -2.05 -9.03
CA VAL A 38 -3.31 -0.79 -8.47
C VAL A 38 -1.90 -1.00 -7.96
N ASP A 39 -1.00 -0.09 -8.34
CA ASP A 39 0.33 0.04 -7.74
C ASP A 39 0.75 1.50 -7.70
N LEU A 40 1.58 1.88 -6.73
CA LEU A 40 2.16 3.22 -6.69
C LEU A 40 3.32 3.38 -7.69
N ASN A 41 3.92 2.27 -8.13
CA ASN A 41 5.08 2.27 -9.00
C ASN A 41 4.68 2.12 -10.48
N ASN A 42 4.97 3.16 -11.28
CA ASN A 42 4.78 3.16 -12.73
C ASN A 42 5.39 1.93 -13.41
N ALA A 43 6.58 1.49 -12.97
CA ALA A 43 7.27 0.36 -13.56
C ALA A 43 6.54 -0.97 -13.32
N ILE A 44 5.89 -1.10 -12.16
CA ILE A 44 5.09 -2.29 -11.85
C ILE A 44 3.87 -2.37 -12.78
N ILE A 45 3.16 -1.26 -12.95
CA ILE A 45 2.01 -1.21 -13.87
C ILE A 45 2.45 -1.39 -15.32
N ALA A 46 3.55 -0.76 -15.76
CA ALA A 46 4.11 -0.93 -17.10
C ALA A 46 4.41 -2.41 -17.43
N ARG A 47 5.03 -3.14 -16.49
CA ARG A 47 5.25 -4.59 -16.67
C ARG A 47 3.95 -5.36 -16.80
N ASN A 48 2.96 -5.09 -15.95
CA ASN A 48 1.70 -5.82 -15.98
C ASN A 48 0.90 -5.56 -17.27
N ILE A 49 0.91 -4.32 -17.77
CA ILE A 49 0.34 -3.96 -19.09
C ILE A 49 1.02 -4.78 -20.18
N LEU A 50 2.37 -4.79 -20.21
CA LEU A 50 3.13 -5.55 -21.20
C LEU A 50 2.83 -7.05 -21.15
N VAL A 51 2.77 -7.63 -19.94
CA VAL A 51 2.40 -9.04 -19.73
C VAL A 51 0.99 -9.33 -20.25
N ILE A 52 0.01 -8.46 -19.98
CA ILE A 52 -1.37 -8.64 -20.46
C ILE A 52 -1.45 -8.53 -21.99
N ILE A 53 -0.72 -7.61 -22.61
CA ILE A 53 -0.62 -7.49 -24.08
C ILE A 53 -0.04 -8.78 -24.66
N ILE A 54 1.07 -9.29 -24.12
CA ILE A 54 1.69 -10.53 -24.60
C ILE A 54 0.72 -11.72 -24.41
N LEU A 55 0.03 -11.82 -23.27
CA LEU A 55 -0.97 -12.89 -23.03
C LEU A 55 -2.14 -12.82 -24.01
N TRP A 56 -2.60 -11.63 -24.36
CA TRP A 56 -3.64 -11.43 -25.37
C TRP A 56 -3.17 -11.91 -26.75
N GLU A 57 -1.94 -11.57 -27.14
CA GLU A 57 -1.36 -12.05 -28.40
C GLU A 57 -1.12 -13.56 -28.41
N VAL A 58 -0.65 -14.15 -27.31
CA VAL A 58 -0.51 -15.61 -27.14
C VAL A 58 -1.86 -16.29 -27.28
N GLY A 59 -2.88 -15.80 -26.59
CA GLY A 59 -4.21 -16.39 -26.61
C GLY A 59 -4.83 -16.36 -28.02
N LYS A 60 -4.61 -15.27 -28.77
CA LYS A 60 -4.99 -15.16 -30.18
C LYS A 60 -4.20 -16.13 -31.05
N ALA A 61 -2.88 -16.24 -30.86
CA ALA A 61 -2.05 -17.16 -31.62
C ALA A 61 -2.46 -18.63 -31.42
N ILE A 62 -2.80 -19.01 -30.18
CA ILE A 62 -3.30 -20.36 -29.86
C ILE A 62 -4.64 -20.62 -30.56
N ALA A 63 -5.58 -19.67 -30.50
CA ALA A 63 -6.90 -19.83 -31.11
C ALA A 63 -6.87 -19.84 -32.64
N GLU A 64 -5.90 -19.17 -33.25
CA GLU A 64 -5.69 -19.12 -34.71
C GLU A 64 -4.69 -20.19 -35.20
N GLU A 65 -4.27 -21.13 -34.35
CA GLU A 65 -3.30 -22.19 -34.65
C GLU A 65 -1.95 -21.66 -35.23
N LYS A 66 -1.54 -20.46 -34.82
CA LYS A 66 -0.29 -19.80 -35.23
C LYS A 66 0.89 -20.25 -34.37
N CYS A 67 1.29 -21.51 -34.54
CA CYS A 67 2.35 -22.16 -33.76
C CYS A 67 3.67 -21.36 -33.70
N GLU A 68 4.09 -20.71 -34.80
CA GLU A 68 5.34 -19.93 -34.82
C GLU A 68 5.27 -18.68 -33.92
N MET A 69 4.12 -18.00 -33.90
CA MET A 69 3.92 -16.84 -33.02
C MET A 69 3.87 -17.27 -31.55
N GLU A 70 3.26 -18.41 -31.24
CA GLU A 70 3.28 -18.99 -29.89
C GLU A 70 4.73 -19.30 -29.44
N LYS A 71 5.54 -19.89 -30.33
CA LYS A 71 6.96 -20.22 -30.09
C LYS A 71 7.83 -18.99 -29.85
N GLU A 72 7.48 -17.82 -30.38
CA GLU A 72 8.17 -16.55 -30.09
C GLU A 72 7.69 -15.90 -28.79
N LEU A 73 6.37 -15.83 -28.59
CA LEU A 73 5.76 -15.05 -27.51
C LEU A 73 5.87 -15.71 -26.13
N LEU A 74 5.70 -17.02 -26.02
CA LEU A 74 5.77 -17.71 -24.73
C LEU A 74 7.18 -17.67 -24.11
N PRO A 75 8.28 -17.89 -24.86
CA PRO A 75 9.62 -17.65 -24.32
C PRO A 75 9.86 -16.19 -23.95
N CYS A 76 9.38 -15.23 -24.74
CA CYS A 76 9.45 -13.81 -24.40
C CYS A 76 8.79 -13.53 -23.04
N LEU A 77 7.59 -14.07 -22.80
CA LEU A 77 6.90 -13.93 -21.53
C LEU A 77 7.65 -14.60 -20.37
N TYR A 78 8.15 -15.83 -20.58
CA TYR A 78 8.92 -16.59 -19.60
C TYR A 78 10.15 -15.83 -19.12
N TYR A 79 10.98 -15.35 -20.03
CA TYR A 79 12.20 -14.60 -19.70
C TYR A 79 11.87 -13.24 -19.07
N THR A 80 10.92 -12.49 -19.64
CA THR A 80 10.51 -11.17 -19.13
C THR A 80 9.97 -11.23 -17.71
N TYR A 81 9.27 -12.32 -17.37
CA TYR A 81 8.65 -12.47 -16.06
C TYR A 81 9.63 -12.95 -14.98
N LEU A 82 10.59 -13.81 -15.33
CA LEU A 82 11.37 -14.55 -14.35
C LEU A 82 12.79 -14.04 -14.13
N VAL A 83 13.44 -13.47 -15.15
CA VAL A 83 14.88 -13.23 -15.10
C VAL A 83 15.31 -11.92 -15.77
N PRO A 84 16.40 -11.30 -15.27
CA PRO A 84 16.92 -10.07 -15.84
C PRO A 84 17.75 -10.27 -17.13
N ILE A 85 18.08 -11.51 -17.49
CA ILE A 85 18.92 -11.85 -18.64
C ILE A 85 18.15 -12.79 -19.57
N MET A 86 18.16 -12.50 -20.86
CA MET A 86 17.48 -13.30 -21.88
C MET A 86 18.30 -13.41 -23.17
N PRO A 87 18.06 -14.44 -24.01
CA PRO A 87 18.66 -14.59 -25.33
C PRO A 87 18.40 -13.39 -26.25
N THR A 88 19.30 -13.16 -27.21
CA THR A 88 19.24 -12.00 -28.13
C THR A 88 17.97 -12.03 -28.98
N GLU A 89 17.57 -13.22 -29.44
CA GLU A 89 16.37 -13.43 -30.26
C GLU A 89 15.10 -13.12 -29.46
N VAL A 90 15.07 -13.53 -28.19
CA VAL A 90 13.95 -13.25 -27.27
C VAL A 90 13.88 -11.76 -26.94
N HIS A 91 15.02 -11.11 -26.75
CA HIS A 91 15.10 -9.67 -26.55
C HIS A 91 14.58 -8.89 -27.76
N ALA A 92 14.86 -9.35 -28.99
CA ALA A 92 14.31 -8.74 -30.20
C ALA A 92 12.77 -8.82 -30.26
N VAL A 93 12.19 -9.94 -29.81
CA VAL A 93 10.73 -10.06 -29.65
C VAL A 93 10.22 -9.06 -28.61
N LEU A 94 10.87 -8.96 -27.45
CA LEU A 94 10.49 -8.03 -26.38
C LEU A 94 10.52 -6.56 -26.84
N GLN A 95 11.54 -6.15 -27.60
CA GLN A 95 11.66 -4.80 -28.14
C GLN A 95 10.46 -4.41 -29.02
N LYS A 96 10.00 -5.32 -29.89
CA LYS A 96 8.77 -5.11 -30.67
C LYS A 96 7.51 -4.96 -29.79
N ARG A 97 7.47 -5.62 -28.63
CA ARG A 97 6.34 -5.49 -27.68
C ARG A 97 6.38 -4.18 -26.89
N TYR A 98 7.58 -3.64 -26.63
CA TYR A 98 7.67 -2.26 -26.13
C TYR A 98 7.12 -1.27 -27.15
N GLU A 99 7.48 -1.38 -28.43
CA GLU A 99 6.95 -0.53 -29.50
C GLU A 99 5.42 -0.60 -29.55
N PHE A 100 4.84 -1.80 -29.55
CA PHE A 100 3.38 -1.96 -29.59
C PHE A 100 2.69 -1.37 -28.36
N ALA A 101 3.24 -1.60 -27.16
CA ALA A 101 2.68 -1.03 -25.94
C ALA A 101 2.77 0.50 -25.91
N ILE A 102 3.86 1.08 -26.44
CA ILE A 102 4.03 2.53 -26.58
C ILE A 102 3.01 3.09 -27.58
N GLU A 103 2.90 2.50 -28.77
CA GLU A 103 1.92 2.90 -29.79
C GLU A 103 0.48 2.85 -29.24
N MET A 104 0.13 1.83 -28.44
CA MET A 104 -1.18 1.72 -27.81
C MET A 104 -1.44 2.80 -26.76
N LEU A 105 -0.44 3.19 -25.98
CA LEU A 105 -0.55 4.23 -24.96
C LEU A 105 -0.49 5.65 -25.53
N GLU A 106 -0.06 5.80 -26.77
CA GLU A 106 -0.05 7.05 -27.54
C GLU A 106 -1.27 7.16 -28.47
N ASP A 107 -2.24 6.26 -28.34
CA ASP A 107 -3.44 6.16 -29.17
C ASP A 107 -3.15 5.99 -30.69
N ALA A 108 -1.92 5.61 -31.05
CA ALA A 108 -1.52 5.28 -32.42
C ALA A 108 -1.95 3.87 -32.84
N ARG A 109 -2.30 3.02 -31.86
CA ARG A 109 -2.82 1.67 -32.04
C ARG A 109 -3.95 1.40 -31.05
N SER A 110 -4.96 0.61 -31.43
CA SER A 110 -6.03 0.23 -30.53
C SER A 110 -5.52 -0.66 -29.37
N MET A 111 -5.89 -0.31 -28.15
CA MET A 111 -5.68 -1.14 -26.95
C MET A 111 -6.46 -2.47 -27.05
N PRO A 112 -5.96 -3.60 -26.54
CA PRO A 112 -6.74 -4.82 -26.43
C PRO A 112 -8.04 -4.57 -25.65
N PRO A 113 -9.20 -5.14 -26.06
CA PRO A 113 -10.49 -4.91 -25.38
C PRO A 113 -10.47 -5.25 -23.88
N VAL A 114 -9.56 -6.15 -23.49
CA VAL A 114 -9.40 -6.63 -22.12
C VAL A 114 -8.66 -5.65 -21.20
N LEU A 115 -8.02 -4.62 -21.73
CA LEU A 115 -7.10 -3.75 -21.00
C LEU A 115 -7.53 -2.30 -21.11
N GLU A 116 -7.64 -1.62 -19.97
CA GLU A 116 -7.88 -0.18 -19.91
C GLU A 116 -6.79 0.49 -19.09
N VAL A 117 -6.19 1.54 -19.67
CA VAL A 117 -5.26 2.42 -18.98
C VAL A 117 -5.88 3.81 -18.96
N PRO A 118 -6.40 4.28 -17.82
CA PRO A 118 -6.99 5.60 -17.71
C PRO A 118 -6.05 6.71 -18.15
N ASN A 119 -6.54 7.68 -18.93
CA ASN A 119 -5.78 8.75 -19.61
C ASN A 119 -4.85 9.59 -18.71
N MET A 120 -5.04 9.56 -17.39
CA MET A 120 -4.19 10.27 -16.44
C MET A 120 -2.87 9.53 -16.10
N TYR A 121 -2.74 8.25 -16.44
CA TYR A 121 -1.59 7.41 -16.10
C TYR A 121 -0.53 7.17 -17.21
N PRO A 122 -0.79 7.30 -18.53
CA PRO A 122 0.17 6.95 -19.58
C PRO A 122 1.53 7.63 -19.46
N ALA A 123 1.60 8.91 -19.08
CA ALA A 123 2.86 9.66 -19.08
C ALA A 123 3.97 9.00 -18.22
N GLY A 124 3.60 8.48 -17.05
CA GLY A 124 4.54 7.80 -16.16
C GLY A 124 4.92 6.40 -16.66
N ILE A 125 3.98 5.70 -17.29
CA ILE A 125 4.16 4.36 -17.88
C ILE A 125 5.04 4.42 -19.13
N LEU A 126 4.74 5.34 -20.05
CA LEU A 126 5.50 5.61 -21.27
C LEU A 126 6.96 5.93 -20.97
N ARG A 127 7.22 6.74 -19.94
CA ARG A 127 8.59 7.03 -19.49
C ARG A 127 9.35 5.75 -19.14
N VAL A 128 8.71 4.82 -18.44
CA VAL A 128 9.34 3.54 -18.06
C VAL A 128 9.56 2.65 -19.27
N LEU A 129 8.55 2.48 -20.13
CA LEU A 129 8.67 1.64 -21.33
C LEU A 129 9.79 2.12 -22.25
N ARG A 130 9.90 3.44 -22.49
CA ARG A 130 10.99 4.03 -23.28
C ARG A 130 12.36 3.84 -22.61
N GLN A 131 12.44 3.96 -21.28
CA GLN A 131 13.67 3.68 -20.55
C GLN A 131 14.10 2.22 -20.70
N TRP A 132 13.16 1.27 -20.64
CA TRP A 132 13.44 -0.15 -20.90
C TRP A 132 13.84 -0.43 -22.34
N GLN A 133 13.25 0.28 -23.29
CA GLN A 133 13.54 0.16 -24.72
C GLN A 133 14.99 0.60 -25.04
N PHE A 134 15.44 1.74 -24.50
CA PHE A 134 16.68 2.38 -24.95
C PHE A 134 17.82 2.42 -23.93
N ASP A 135 17.52 2.51 -22.64
CA ASP A 135 18.52 2.83 -21.61
C ASP A 135 18.90 1.64 -20.74
N ALA A 136 17.95 0.74 -20.47
CA ALA A 136 18.15 -0.36 -19.52
C ALA A 136 19.33 -1.27 -19.88
N GLY A 137 19.46 -1.66 -21.16
CA GLY A 137 20.57 -2.50 -21.62
C GLY A 137 21.95 -1.82 -21.51
N ARG A 138 22.00 -0.48 -21.53
CA ARG A 138 23.24 0.28 -21.32
C ARG A 138 23.60 0.40 -19.85
N GLN A 139 22.60 0.61 -18.99
CA GLN A 139 22.80 0.74 -17.54
C GLN A 139 23.09 -0.61 -16.87
N PHE A 140 22.52 -1.68 -17.42
CA PHE A 140 22.60 -3.03 -16.87
C PHE A 140 23.03 -4.04 -17.96
N PRO A 141 24.29 -4.00 -18.42
CA PRO A 141 24.77 -4.92 -19.45
C PRO A 141 24.74 -6.38 -18.94
N PRO A 142 24.54 -7.38 -19.81
CA PRO A 142 24.42 -8.78 -19.41
C PRO A 142 25.60 -9.31 -18.59
N CYS A 143 26.83 -8.88 -18.88
CA CYS A 143 28.01 -9.28 -18.12
C CYS A 143 27.93 -8.85 -16.64
N LYS A 144 27.47 -7.61 -16.38
CA LYS A 144 27.27 -7.08 -15.03
C LYS A 144 26.14 -7.84 -14.34
N LEU A 145 24.96 -7.90 -14.97
CA LEU A 145 23.80 -8.60 -14.40
C LEU A 145 24.09 -10.06 -14.09
N ARG A 146 24.85 -10.75 -14.94
CA ARG A 146 25.19 -12.16 -14.74
C ARG A 146 26.00 -12.37 -13.46
N SER A 147 27.01 -11.53 -13.24
CA SER A 147 27.81 -11.57 -12.02
C SER A 147 26.94 -11.35 -10.79
N GLU A 148 26.10 -10.32 -10.82
CA GLU A 148 25.17 -9.98 -9.73
C GLU A 148 24.17 -11.09 -9.44
N VAL A 149 23.62 -11.76 -10.48
CA VAL A 149 22.71 -12.91 -10.29
C VAL A 149 23.44 -14.01 -9.54
N VAL A 150 24.65 -14.38 -9.96
CA VAL A 150 25.44 -15.44 -9.31
C VAL A 150 25.71 -15.07 -7.85
N GLN A 151 26.16 -13.84 -7.57
CA GLN A 151 26.40 -13.38 -6.20
C GLN A 151 25.13 -13.39 -5.35
N GLN A 152 23.99 -12.92 -5.87
CA GLN A 152 22.71 -12.99 -5.16
C GLN A 152 22.29 -14.44 -4.87
N ARG A 153 22.49 -15.37 -5.80
CA ARG A 153 22.15 -16.79 -5.57
C ARG A 153 23.04 -17.41 -4.48
N LEU A 154 24.32 -17.08 -4.44
CA LEU A 154 25.24 -17.51 -3.38
C LEU A 154 24.83 -16.92 -2.03
N TYR A 155 24.52 -15.62 -1.99
CA TYR A 155 24.04 -14.92 -0.81
C TYR A 155 22.76 -15.55 -0.25
N ASP A 156 21.78 -15.85 -1.10
CA ASP A 156 20.48 -16.40 -0.70
C ASP A 156 20.60 -17.79 -0.07
N VAL A 157 21.58 -18.60 -0.48
CA VAL A 157 21.86 -19.92 0.13
C VAL A 157 22.40 -19.76 1.54
N GLU A 158 23.29 -18.79 1.77
CA GLU A 158 23.88 -18.55 3.10
C GLU A 158 22.91 -17.89 4.06
N HIS A 159 22.07 -16.99 3.56
CA HIS A 159 21.22 -16.11 4.37
C HIS A 159 19.75 -16.51 4.34
N GLN A 160 19.41 -17.77 4.00
CA GLN A 160 18.03 -18.25 3.96
C GLN A 160 17.29 -17.86 5.27
N PRO A 161 16.31 -16.93 5.20
CA PRO A 161 15.69 -16.38 6.41
C PRO A 161 14.78 -17.39 7.13
N PHE A 162 14.44 -18.50 6.48
CA PHE A 162 13.67 -19.61 7.04
C PHE A 162 14.24 -20.89 6.45
N GLY A 163 14.87 -21.74 7.28
CA GLY A 163 15.62 -22.95 6.88
C GLY A 163 14.76 -24.09 6.30
N GLY A 164 13.93 -23.80 5.30
CA GLY A 164 13.32 -24.79 4.44
C GLY A 164 14.15 -24.94 3.18
N ASP A 165 14.67 -26.14 2.95
CA ASP A 165 15.28 -26.51 1.68
C ASP A 165 14.20 -26.44 0.59
N MET A 166 14.07 -25.29 -0.08
CA MET A 166 13.26 -25.22 -1.31
C MET A 166 14.10 -25.84 -2.41
N SER A 167 13.98 -27.17 -2.53
CA SER A 167 14.49 -27.90 -3.67
C SER A 167 13.86 -27.37 -4.97
N ALA A 168 14.61 -27.46 -6.08
CA ALA A 168 14.06 -27.20 -7.41
C ALA A 168 12.74 -27.97 -7.60
N PRO A 169 11.82 -27.47 -8.44
CA PRO A 169 10.74 -28.31 -8.96
C PRO A 169 11.34 -29.60 -9.52
N TRP A 170 10.67 -30.72 -9.28
CA TRP A 170 11.18 -32.03 -9.73
C TRP A 170 11.49 -32.01 -11.23
N GLY A 171 12.65 -32.53 -11.61
CA GLY A 171 13.14 -32.53 -13.00
C GLY A 171 13.84 -31.23 -13.43
N CYS A 172 13.93 -30.24 -12.55
CA CYS A 172 14.62 -28.96 -12.78
C CYS A 172 15.95 -28.83 -12.01
N GLU A 173 16.40 -29.89 -11.33
CA GLU A 173 17.54 -29.84 -10.40
C GLU A 173 18.84 -29.44 -11.11
N LYS A 174 19.12 -30.04 -12.27
CA LYS A 174 20.29 -29.67 -13.08
C LYS A 174 20.20 -28.23 -13.57
N GLU A 175 19.02 -27.76 -13.97
CA GLU A 175 18.80 -26.40 -14.46
C GLU A 175 18.96 -25.38 -13.34
N GLU A 176 18.45 -25.66 -12.14
CA GLU A 176 18.66 -24.79 -10.98
C GLU A 176 20.13 -24.67 -10.63
N MET A 177 20.85 -25.80 -10.58
CA MET A 177 22.29 -25.78 -10.28
C MET A 177 23.09 -25.06 -11.36
N PHE A 178 22.71 -25.21 -12.63
CA PHE A 178 23.29 -24.43 -13.72
C PHE A 178 22.99 -22.93 -13.56
N TYR A 179 21.75 -22.54 -13.25
CA TYR A 179 21.37 -21.15 -13.04
C TYR A 179 22.13 -20.51 -11.88
N ARG A 180 22.30 -21.24 -10.76
CA ARG A 180 23.10 -20.79 -9.61
C ARG A 180 24.56 -20.54 -9.99
N ALA A 181 25.15 -21.40 -10.82
CA ALA A 181 26.55 -21.30 -11.23
C ALA A 181 26.81 -20.30 -12.37
N ALA A 182 25.84 -20.15 -13.29
CA ALA A 182 26.02 -19.40 -14.53
C ALA A 182 25.23 -18.09 -14.58
N GLY A 183 24.21 -17.91 -13.73
CA GLY A 183 23.33 -16.73 -13.71
C GLY A 183 22.38 -16.61 -14.89
N ILE A 184 22.21 -17.66 -15.70
CA ILE A 184 21.43 -17.65 -16.95
C ILE A 184 20.53 -18.89 -17.00
N LEU A 185 19.25 -18.71 -17.37
CA LEU A 185 18.31 -19.82 -17.54
C LEU A 185 18.50 -20.50 -18.89
N THR A 186 18.25 -21.81 -18.93
CA THR A 186 18.34 -22.58 -20.18
C THR A 186 17.21 -22.21 -21.14
N PRO A 187 17.44 -22.35 -22.47
CA PRO A 187 16.38 -22.13 -23.44
C PRO A 187 15.26 -23.20 -23.29
N PRO A 188 14.02 -22.89 -23.72
CA PRO A 188 12.92 -23.85 -23.75
C PRO A 188 13.28 -25.12 -24.54
N SER A 189 12.76 -26.26 -24.11
CA SER A 189 13.08 -27.59 -24.63
C SER A 189 12.80 -27.81 -26.13
N PHE A 190 11.94 -26.98 -26.75
CA PHE A 190 11.49 -27.11 -28.15
C PHE A 190 12.07 -26.05 -29.10
N THR A 191 12.91 -25.12 -28.64
CA THR A 191 13.48 -24.08 -29.51
C THR A 191 14.75 -24.58 -30.19
N GLU A 192 14.60 -25.22 -31.36
CA GLU A 192 15.72 -25.47 -32.27
C GLU A 192 16.37 -24.12 -32.67
N GLY A 193 17.70 -24.03 -32.55
CA GLY A 193 18.48 -22.86 -33.00
C GLY A 193 18.66 -21.71 -31.99
N LEU A 194 17.94 -21.70 -30.86
CA LEU A 194 18.13 -20.66 -29.84
C LEU A 194 19.43 -20.92 -29.03
N GLU A 195 20.40 -20.01 -29.11
CA GLU A 195 21.64 -19.99 -28.30
C GLU A 195 22.33 -21.38 -28.17
N THR A 196 22.75 -21.98 -29.29
CA THR A 196 23.38 -23.31 -29.33
C THR A 196 24.57 -23.45 -28.36
N ASN A 197 25.32 -22.36 -28.14
CA ASN A 197 26.42 -22.32 -27.19
C ASN A 197 25.96 -22.47 -25.73
N LEU A 198 24.83 -21.86 -25.36
CA LEU A 198 24.24 -21.98 -24.03
C LEU A 198 23.74 -23.41 -23.79
N LEU A 199 23.10 -24.01 -24.79
CA LEU A 199 22.66 -25.41 -24.72
C LEU A 199 23.85 -26.36 -24.55
N HIS A 200 24.93 -26.18 -25.32
CA HIS A 200 26.16 -26.96 -25.17
C HIS A 200 26.80 -26.77 -23.78
N ALA A 201 26.81 -25.54 -23.25
CA ALA A 201 27.31 -25.26 -21.91
C ALA A 201 26.48 -25.98 -20.84
N TYR A 202 25.16 -25.97 -20.95
CA TYR A 202 24.26 -26.69 -20.05
C TYR A 202 24.42 -28.21 -20.15
N GLN A 203 24.52 -28.76 -21.36
CA GLN A 203 24.73 -30.19 -21.57
C GLN A 203 26.04 -30.66 -20.94
N ARG A 204 27.13 -29.89 -21.10
CA ARG A 204 28.46 -30.17 -20.51
C ARG A 204 28.56 -29.87 -19.01
N PHE A 205 27.61 -29.13 -18.43
CA PHE A 205 27.64 -28.78 -17.02
C PHE A 205 27.59 -30.03 -16.14
N ASN A 206 28.62 -30.20 -15.31
CA ASN A 206 28.72 -31.29 -14.35
C ASN A 206 28.27 -30.81 -12.97
N VAL A 207 27.12 -31.32 -12.54
CA VAL A 207 26.48 -31.04 -11.26
C VAL A 207 27.42 -31.33 -10.07
N ALA A 208 28.31 -32.32 -10.18
CA ALA A 208 29.24 -32.70 -9.12
C ALA A 208 30.47 -31.77 -9.00
N ARG A 209 30.67 -30.85 -9.94
CA ARG A 209 31.78 -29.89 -9.97
C ARG A 209 31.27 -28.51 -10.41
N PRO A 210 30.43 -27.85 -9.59
CA PRO A 210 30.02 -26.48 -9.88
C PRO A 210 31.25 -25.56 -9.94
N ASN A 211 31.17 -24.48 -10.71
CA ASN A 211 32.25 -23.51 -10.78
C ASN A 211 32.50 -22.88 -9.41
N ASP A 212 33.76 -22.83 -8.98
CA ASP A 212 34.18 -22.07 -7.79
C ASP A 212 34.20 -20.58 -8.14
N VAL A 213 33.18 -19.85 -7.67
CA VAL A 213 33.08 -18.39 -7.82
C VAL A 213 33.40 -17.73 -6.49
N SER A 214 34.26 -16.71 -6.49
CA SER A 214 34.55 -15.91 -5.30
C SER A 214 33.30 -15.19 -4.82
N LYS A 215 33.03 -15.28 -3.52
CA LYS A 215 31.82 -14.72 -2.90
C LYS A 215 31.99 -13.24 -2.63
N GLU A 216 31.04 -12.45 -3.11
CA GLU A 216 30.94 -11.02 -2.87
C GLU A 216 29.47 -10.66 -2.58
N ASN A 217 29.25 -9.57 -1.84
CA ASN A 217 27.89 -9.09 -1.63
C ASN A 217 27.36 -8.47 -2.93
N PRO A 218 26.14 -8.82 -3.38
CA PRO A 218 25.56 -8.22 -4.59
C PRO A 218 25.40 -6.69 -4.42
N GLU A 219 25.67 -5.93 -5.47
CA GLU A 219 25.52 -4.46 -5.48
C GLU A 219 24.05 -4.04 -5.33
N PHE A 220 23.12 -4.86 -5.81
CA PHE A 220 21.68 -4.62 -5.75
C PHE A 220 20.88 -5.92 -5.69
N THR A 221 19.68 -5.86 -5.09
CA THR A 221 18.80 -7.02 -4.96
C THR A 221 18.19 -7.42 -6.30
N LEU A 222 18.53 -8.61 -6.75
CA LEU A 222 18.02 -9.19 -7.99
C LEU A 222 16.86 -10.17 -7.74
N GLY A 223 15.64 -9.62 -7.74
CA GLY A 223 14.38 -10.37 -7.84
C GLY A 223 14.22 -11.59 -6.93
N HIS A 224 13.24 -12.43 -7.23
CA HIS A 224 13.07 -13.73 -6.58
C HIS A 224 13.79 -14.82 -7.40
N ASN A 225 14.18 -15.92 -6.74
CA ASN A 225 14.64 -17.12 -7.44
C ASN A 225 13.56 -17.60 -8.43
N PRO A 226 13.85 -17.73 -9.74
CA PRO A 226 12.85 -18.09 -10.75
C PRO A 226 12.22 -19.47 -10.48
N PHE A 227 12.94 -20.38 -9.84
CA PHE A 227 12.46 -21.71 -9.48
C PHE A 227 11.41 -21.68 -8.35
N SER A 228 11.36 -20.61 -7.54
CA SER A 228 10.35 -20.48 -6.47
C SER A 228 8.92 -20.41 -7.01
N LEU A 229 8.71 -19.84 -8.20
CA LEU A 229 7.39 -19.89 -8.84
C LEU A 229 7.06 -21.32 -9.27
N GLY A 230 8.00 -22.04 -9.88
CA GLY A 230 7.83 -23.44 -10.24
C GLY A 230 7.44 -24.30 -9.04
N VAL A 231 8.14 -24.14 -7.90
CA VAL A 231 7.82 -24.83 -6.64
C VAL A 231 6.41 -24.49 -6.17
N SER A 232 6.01 -23.22 -6.26
CA SER A 232 4.67 -22.79 -5.87
C SER A 232 3.57 -23.36 -6.77
N LEU A 233 3.85 -23.55 -8.07
CA LEU A 233 2.91 -24.10 -9.03
C LEU A 233 2.75 -25.63 -8.90
N THR A 234 3.81 -26.34 -8.47
CA THR A 234 3.77 -27.79 -8.23
C THR A 234 3.45 -28.16 -6.79
N ALA A 235 3.35 -27.18 -5.88
CA ALA A 235 3.00 -27.39 -4.48
C ALA A 235 1.59 -28.01 -4.34
N GLY A 236 1.56 -29.33 -4.12
CA GLY A 236 0.32 -30.12 -4.01
C GLY A 236 0.35 -31.39 -4.87
N GLU A 237 1.06 -31.34 -5.99
CA GLU A 237 1.33 -32.49 -6.86
C GLU A 237 2.73 -33.01 -6.52
N ARG A 238 2.82 -33.96 -5.56
CA ARG A 238 4.12 -34.56 -5.15
C ARG A 238 4.78 -35.41 -6.25
N GLN A 239 4.27 -35.39 -7.47
CA GLN A 239 4.84 -35.99 -8.67
C GLN A 239 4.75 -34.96 -9.79
N ALA A 240 5.86 -34.69 -10.49
CA ALA A 240 5.80 -33.87 -11.68
C ALA A 240 4.89 -34.52 -12.72
N PRO A 241 4.18 -33.73 -13.53
CA PRO A 241 3.49 -34.23 -14.70
C PRO A 241 4.47 -35.02 -15.59
N ALA A 242 4.12 -36.27 -15.90
CA ALA A 242 4.98 -37.18 -16.67
C ALA A 242 5.41 -36.52 -17.99
N GLY A 243 6.72 -36.51 -18.27
CA GLY A 243 7.28 -36.05 -19.55
C GLY A 243 7.66 -34.57 -19.65
N ARG A 244 7.55 -33.77 -18.59
CA ARG A 244 8.05 -32.37 -18.56
C ARG A 244 9.48 -32.30 -18.03
N THR A 245 10.41 -31.69 -18.77
CA THR A 245 11.82 -31.54 -18.36
C THR A 245 12.25 -30.07 -18.38
N GLY A 246 12.51 -29.49 -17.21
CA GLY A 246 12.98 -28.11 -17.06
C GLY A 246 11.88 -27.10 -16.64
N LEU A 247 12.33 -25.95 -16.16
CA LEU A 247 11.50 -24.92 -15.52
C LEU A 247 10.48 -24.31 -16.49
N TYR A 248 10.84 -24.18 -17.77
CA TYR A 248 9.93 -23.67 -18.79
C TYR A 248 8.67 -24.55 -18.92
N ASP A 249 8.82 -25.88 -18.95
CA ASP A 249 7.68 -26.81 -19.10
C ASP A 249 6.76 -26.78 -17.87
N VAL A 250 7.29 -26.46 -16.70
CA VAL A 250 6.53 -26.26 -15.47
C VAL A 250 5.72 -24.96 -15.52
N ILE A 251 6.29 -23.88 -16.07
CA ILE A 251 5.70 -22.54 -16.04
C ILE A 251 4.81 -22.27 -17.26
N LYS A 252 5.09 -22.86 -18.43
CA LYS A 252 4.29 -22.68 -19.66
C LYS A 252 2.78 -22.86 -19.43
N PRO A 253 2.29 -23.89 -18.72
CA PRO A 253 0.85 -24.09 -18.49
C PRO A 253 0.20 -22.94 -17.72
N PHE A 254 0.94 -22.30 -16.80
CA PHE A 254 0.44 -21.15 -16.03
C PHE A 254 0.15 -19.96 -16.95
N PHE A 255 1.08 -19.62 -17.84
CA PHE A 255 0.86 -18.56 -18.82
C PHE A 255 -0.16 -18.95 -19.89
N SER A 256 -0.13 -20.17 -20.38
CA SER A 256 -1.08 -20.66 -21.40
C SER A 256 -2.51 -20.62 -20.89
N SER A 257 -2.73 -21.00 -19.63
CA SER A 257 -4.05 -20.94 -18.99
C SER A 257 -4.55 -19.50 -18.81
N ALA A 258 -3.66 -18.56 -18.44
CA ALA A 258 -4.01 -17.15 -18.36
C ALA A 258 -4.29 -16.54 -19.74
N ALA A 259 -3.51 -16.90 -20.77
CA ALA A 259 -3.70 -16.45 -22.14
C ALA A 259 -5.03 -16.96 -22.73
N ASP A 260 -5.37 -18.23 -22.48
CA ASP A 260 -6.66 -18.81 -22.87
C ASP A 260 -7.83 -18.08 -22.18
N ALA A 261 -7.69 -17.72 -20.89
CA ALA A 261 -8.68 -16.90 -20.19
C ALA A 261 -8.90 -15.54 -20.87
N VAL A 262 -7.80 -14.83 -21.15
CA VAL A 262 -7.83 -13.52 -21.81
C VAL A 262 -8.52 -13.63 -23.18
N ASN A 263 -8.18 -14.67 -23.96
CA ASN A 263 -8.72 -14.86 -25.29
C ASN A 263 -10.17 -15.37 -25.34
N ARG A 264 -10.63 -16.17 -24.37
CA ARG A 264 -12.02 -16.64 -24.32
C ARG A 264 -12.99 -15.63 -23.74
N LEU A 265 -12.52 -14.80 -22.80
CA LEU A 265 -13.36 -13.81 -22.14
C LEU A 265 -13.54 -12.56 -23.00
N GLN A 266 -12.50 -12.08 -23.69
CA GLN A 266 -12.54 -10.88 -24.55
C GLN A 266 -13.31 -9.72 -23.87
N GLU A 267 -14.38 -9.22 -24.50
CA GLU A 267 -15.24 -8.13 -24.01
C GLU A 267 -15.88 -8.41 -22.63
N ARG A 268 -15.91 -9.66 -22.17
CA ARG A 268 -16.37 -10.04 -20.83
C ARG A 268 -15.27 -9.91 -19.77
N LEU A 269 -14.04 -9.59 -20.13
CA LEU A 269 -12.94 -9.35 -19.21
C LEU A 269 -12.48 -7.91 -19.36
N LYS A 270 -12.38 -7.20 -18.24
CA LYS A 270 -11.82 -5.84 -18.18
C LYS A 270 -10.74 -5.77 -17.12
N VAL A 271 -9.54 -5.32 -17.48
CA VAL A 271 -8.43 -5.06 -16.56
C VAL A 271 -8.11 -3.57 -16.58
N GLU A 272 -8.51 -2.87 -15.52
CA GLU A 272 -8.30 -1.44 -15.33
C GLU A 272 -6.99 -1.21 -14.54
N ALA A 273 -6.01 -0.55 -15.16
CA ALA A 273 -4.68 -0.34 -14.60
C ALA A 273 -4.50 1.06 -13.99
N CYS A 274 -4.36 1.14 -12.67
CA CYS A 274 -4.22 2.41 -11.94
C CYS A 274 -2.82 2.59 -11.33
N VAL A 275 -2.19 3.75 -11.57
CA VAL A 275 -0.93 4.13 -10.90
C VAL A 275 -1.20 5.11 -9.76
N ARG A 276 -1.41 4.60 -8.54
CA ARG A 276 -1.71 5.43 -7.36
C ARG A 276 -1.56 4.67 -6.05
N ASP A 277 -1.56 5.41 -4.93
CA ASP A 277 -1.74 4.83 -3.60
C ASP A 277 -3.11 4.12 -3.49
N ILE A 278 -3.11 2.89 -2.97
CA ILE A 278 -4.33 2.06 -2.90
C ILE A 278 -5.41 2.67 -1.99
N THR A 279 -5.03 3.34 -0.89
CA THR A 279 -6.02 3.96 0.01
C THR A 279 -6.73 5.10 -0.68
N CYS A 280 -6.01 5.86 -1.51
CA CYS A 280 -6.59 6.90 -2.35
C CYS A 280 -7.55 6.32 -3.39
N VAL A 281 -7.18 5.25 -4.10
CA VAL A 281 -8.07 4.61 -5.09
C VAL A 281 -9.33 4.06 -4.43
N LEU A 282 -9.19 3.32 -3.33
CA LEU A 282 -10.32 2.77 -2.57
C LEU A 282 -11.25 3.89 -2.07
N GLU A 283 -10.69 4.96 -1.53
CA GLU A 283 -11.46 6.11 -1.04
C GLU A 283 -12.21 6.82 -2.17
N GLN A 284 -11.56 7.04 -3.32
CA GLN A 284 -12.20 7.63 -4.50
C GLN A 284 -13.34 6.76 -5.04
N ILE A 285 -13.16 5.43 -5.09
CA ILE A 285 -14.22 4.49 -5.50
C ILE A 285 -15.39 4.58 -4.53
N ARG A 286 -15.12 4.57 -3.23
CA ARG A 286 -16.14 4.63 -2.18
C ARG A 286 -17.03 5.86 -2.29
N TYR A 287 -16.46 6.99 -2.69
CA TYR A 287 -17.18 8.26 -2.80
C TYR A 287 -17.59 8.59 -4.24
N GLY A 288 -17.29 7.72 -5.21
CA GLY A 288 -17.68 7.93 -6.61
C GLY A 288 -16.94 9.09 -7.29
N VAL A 289 -15.75 9.45 -6.82
CA VAL A 289 -14.93 10.57 -7.31
C VAL A 289 -13.67 10.11 -8.05
N VAL A 290 -13.70 8.90 -8.60
CA VAL A 290 -12.62 8.40 -9.45
C VAL A 290 -12.66 9.16 -10.77
N GLY A 291 -11.73 10.10 -10.95
CA GLY A 291 -11.78 11.09 -12.04
C GLY A 291 -12.01 10.49 -13.43
N HIS A 292 -11.32 9.40 -13.78
CA HIS A 292 -11.46 8.77 -15.11
C HIS A 292 -12.73 7.93 -15.28
N ARG A 293 -13.42 7.55 -14.20
CA ARG A 293 -14.69 6.79 -14.26
C ARG A 293 -15.90 7.70 -14.39
N GLN A 294 -15.73 8.99 -14.17
CA GLN A 294 -16.72 10.01 -14.48
C GLN A 294 -16.53 10.33 -15.96
N GLY A 295 -17.50 9.97 -16.82
CA GLY A 295 -17.39 10.04 -18.28
C GLY A 295 -17.20 11.45 -18.84
N VAL A 296 -16.02 12.02 -18.65
CA VAL A 296 -15.56 13.25 -19.30
C VAL A 296 -14.85 12.85 -20.58
N GLU A 297 -15.47 13.12 -21.73
CA GLU A 297 -14.78 12.98 -23.01
C GLU A 297 -13.56 13.92 -23.06
N PRO A 298 -12.45 13.51 -23.68
CA PRO A 298 -11.29 14.36 -23.85
C PRO A 298 -11.55 15.36 -24.98
N SER A 299 -12.20 16.48 -24.67
CA SER A 299 -12.29 17.62 -25.59
C SER A 299 -11.75 18.88 -24.96
N GLY A 300 -10.58 19.31 -25.44
CA GLY A 300 -10.21 20.71 -25.65
C GLY A 300 -10.01 21.61 -24.41
N SER A 301 -8.77 22.07 -24.24
CA SER A 301 -8.34 23.28 -23.50
C SER A 301 -8.81 23.46 -22.05
N VAL A 302 -7.84 23.74 -21.19
CA VAL A 302 -8.01 24.23 -19.82
C VAL A 302 -8.75 25.57 -19.84
N GLN A 303 -10.08 25.53 -19.75
CA GLN A 303 -11.00 26.59 -19.31
C GLN A 303 -12.40 26.14 -19.73
N ASP A 304 -13.19 25.68 -18.76
CA ASP A 304 -14.66 25.66 -18.71
C ASP A 304 -15.16 24.37 -18.03
N LEU A 305 -15.63 24.49 -16.79
CA LEU A 305 -16.42 23.45 -16.14
C LEU A 305 -17.76 23.30 -16.88
N PRO A 306 -18.19 22.09 -17.30
CA PRO A 306 -19.50 21.95 -17.90
C PRO A 306 -20.57 21.82 -16.81
N THR A 307 -21.48 22.78 -16.84
CA THR A 307 -22.84 22.61 -16.33
C THR A 307 -23.55 21.60 -17.23
N SER A 308 -24.04 20.50 -16.64
CA SER A 308 -25.15 19.65 -17.09
C SER A 308 -25.34 19.34 -18.60
N THR A 309 -25.57 18.06 -18.87
CA THR A 309 -26.47 17.44 -19.89
C THR A 309 -25.83 16.80 -21.15
N GLN A 310 -25.82 15.45 -21.11
CA GLN A 310 -26.11 14.45 -22.18
C GLN A 310 -25.20 14.32 -23.42
N VAL A 311 -24.69 13.10 -23.67
CA VAL A 311 -25.29 12.10 -24.61
C VAL A 311 -25.05 10.68 -24.04
N GLN A 312 -26.07 9.82 -24.07
CA GLN A 312 -26.16 8.55 -23.34
C GLN A 312 -26.37 7.36 -24.29
N ARG A 313 -25.79 6.20 -23.98
CA ARG A 313 -26.22 4.91 -24.55
C ARG A 313 -27.02 4.14 -23.50
N THR A 314 -28.26 3.80 -23.82
CA THR A 314 -29.20 3.06 -22.96
C THR A 314 -29.47 1.67 -23.53
N ASN A 315 -29.44 0.64 -22.67
CA ASN A 315 -29.96 -0.69 -23.00
C ASN A 315 -31.39 -0.87 -22.47
N LEU A 316 -32.08 -1.89 -23.00
CA LEU A 316 -33.54 -2.13 -23.01
C LEU A 316 -34.27 -2.22 -21.64
N ASN A 317 -33.57 -2.10 -20.50
CA ASN A 317 -34.18 -2.16 -19.16
C ASN A 317 -34.01 -0.86 -18.33
N GLY A 318 -33.52 0.25 -18.91
CA GLY A 318 -33.56 1.56 -18.25
C GLY A 318 -32.69 1.72 -16.99
N GLN A 319 -31.90 0.72 -16.60
CA GLN A 319 -30.84 0.86 -15.61
C GLN A 319 -29.53 1.24 -16.31
N LYS A 320 -28.91 2.33 -15.85
CA LYS A 320 -27.52 2.67 -16.19
C LYS A 320 -26.63 1.56 -15.63
N ASP A 321 -26.10 0.70 -16.48
CA ASP A 321 -24.94 -0.08 -16.06
C ASP A 321 -23.79 0.91 -15.91
N ASP A 322 -23.40 1.18 -14.66
CA ASP A 322 -22.12 1.85 -14.43
C ASP A 322 -21.03 0.92 -14.98
N GLU A 323 -20.28 1.39 -15.98
CA GLU A 323 -19.22 0.63 -16.65
C GLU A 323 -18.12 0.14 -15.67
N TYR A 324 -18.07 0.70 -14.46
CA TYR A 324 -17.05 0.42 -13.46
C TYR A 324 -17.63 -0.08 -12.12
N PRO A 325 -16.94 -1.04 -11.47
CA PRO A 325 -17.38 -1.59 -10.18
C PRO A 325 -17.25 -0.57 -9.06
N LYS A 326 -18.34 -0.39 -8.29
CA LYS A 326 -18.35 0.36 -7.02
C LYS A 326 -18.07 -0.51 -5.79
N MET A 327 -18.23 -1.82 -5.93
CA MET A 327 -17.92 -2.84 -4.94
C MET A 327 -17.26 -4.03 -5.63
N TYR A 328 -16.54 -4.85 -4.86
CA TYR A 328 -15.78 -5.98 -5.36
C TYR A 328 -16.13 -7.26 -4.61
N ASP A 329 -16.12 -8.40 -5.30
CA ASP A 329 -16.17 -9.70 -4.64
C ASP A 329 -14.91 -9.92 -3.78
N ARG A 330 -13.75 -9.50 -4.30
CA ARG A 330 -12.46 -9.71 -3.64
C ARG A 330 -11.55 -8.50 -3.77
N ILE A 331 -10.97 -8.10 -2.65
CA ILE A 331 -9.87 -7.12 -2.62
C ILE A 331 -8.65 -7.81 -2.02
N HIS A 332 -7.60 -7.97 -2.82
CA HIS A 332 -6.35 -8.59 -2.40
C HIS A 332 -5.28 -7.50 -2.25
N LEU A 333 -4.80 -7.28 -1.03
CA LEU A 333 -3.86 -6.18 -0.71
C LEU A 333 -2.41 -6.64 -0.55
N SER A 334 -2.10 -7.92 -0.79
CA SER A 334 -0.75 -8.46 -0.55
C SER A 334 -0.31 -8.17 0.90
N ASN A 335 0.89 -7.66 1.10
CA ASN A 335 1.42 -7.15 2.36
C ASN A 335 1.32 -5.62 2.50
N ILE A 336 0.55 -4.92 1.67
CA ILE A 336 0.38 -3.45 1.78
C ILE A 336 -0.01 -3.00 3.19
N PRO A 337 -0.91 -3.68 3.93
CA PRO A 337 -1.30 -3.25 5.27
C PRO A 337 -0.10 -3.04 6.21
N ASP A 338 1.00 -3.74 6.01
CA ASP A 338 2.26 -3.55 6.76
C ASP A 338 2.86 -2.15 6.61
N TYR A 339 2.43 -1.36 5.62
CA TYR A 339 2.98 -0.05 5.26
C TYR A 339 1.97 1.10 5.40
N ILE A 340 0.68 0.80 5.60
CA ILE A 340 -0.38 1.83 5.60
C ILE A 340 -1.18 1.88 6.90
N GLY A 341 -0.73 1.22 7.98
CA GLY A 341 -1.44 1.22 9.26
C GLY A 341 -2.32 -0.01 9.52
N GLY A 342 -1.98 -1.13 8.89
CA GLY A 342 -2.48 -2.47 9.19
C GLY A 342 -3.99 -2.61 9.11
N SER A 343 -4.57 -3.27 10.11
CA SER A 343 -6.00 -3.56 10.18
C SER A 343 -6.86 -2.30 10.15
N LEU A 344 -6.43 -1.21 10.81
CA LEU A 344 -7.21 0.03 10.86
C LEU A 344 -7.46 0.59 9.46
N ALA A 345 -6.40 0.78 8.67
CA ALA A 345 -6.54 1.27 7.30
C ALA A 345 -7.34 0.27 6.44
N THR A 346 -7.04 -1.03 6.56
CA THR A 346 -7.75 -2.05 5.79
C THR A 346 -9.26 -2.03 6.04
N PHE A 347 -9.69 -1.89 7.30
CA PHE A 347 -11.11 -1.86 7.66
C PHE A 347 -11.79 -0.53 7.32
N LEU A 348 -11.04 0.58 7.28
CA LEU A 348 -11.60 1.89 6.89
C LEU A 348 -11.77 2.03 5.37
N TYR A 349 -10.79 1.56 4.58
CA TYR A 349 -10.75 1.79 3.13
C TYR A 349 -11.27 0.60 2.31
N ALA A 350 -10.86 -0.63 2.63
CA ALA A 350 -11.13 -1.79 1.77
C ALA A 350 -12.40 -2.56 2.16
N ALA A 351 -12.58 -2.86 3.46
CA ALA A 351 -13.72 -3.68 3.90
C ALA A 351 -15.10 -3.12 3.48
N PRO A 352 -15.35 -1.80 3.49
CA PRO A 352 -16.64 -1.25 3.04
C PRO A 352 -16.89 -1.39 1.53
N LEU A 353 -15.89 -1.78 0.74
CA LEU A 353 -15.98 -1.94 -0.71
C LEU A 353 -16.09 -3.40 -1.15
N VAL A 354 -16.27 -4.34 -0.22
CA VAL A 354 -16.66 -5.71 -0.56
C VAL A 354 -18.12 -5.96 -0.25
N TYR A 355 -18.75 -6.78 -1.10
CA TYR A 355 -20.13 -7.20 -0.87
C TYR A 355 -20.24 -7.89 0.50
N PRO A 356 -21.35 -7.68 1.24
CA PRO A 356 -21.59 -8.40 2.49
C PRO A 356 -21.70 -9.92 2.28
N GLY A 357 -21.27 -10.70 3.27
CA GLY A 357 -21.43 -12.15 3.30
C GLY A 357 -20.13 -12.95 3.10
N ASP A 358 -20.27 -14.26 2.94
CA ASP A 358 -19.13 -15.19 3.03
C ASP A 358 -18.42 -15.43 1.69
N ALA A 359 -19.07 -15.10 0.57
CA ALA A 359 -18.49 -15.24 -0.78
C ALA A 359 -17.45 -14.14 -1.08
N SER A 360 -17.53 -13.01 -0.39
CA SER A 360 -16.75 -11.81 -0.67
C SER A 360 -15.88 -11.40 0.52
N TYR A 361 -14.66 -10.95 0.25
CA TYR A 361 -13.68 -10.67 1.29
C TYR A 361 -12.53 -9.76 0.85
N VAL A 362 -11.94 -9.09 1.83
CA VAL A 362 -10.61 -8.49 1.74
C VAL A 362 -9.58 -9.50 2.24
N THR A 363 -8.42 -9.60 1.59
CA THR A 363 -7.34 -10.49 2.02
C THR A 363 -5.99 -9.82 1.97
N PHE A 364 -5.17 -10.09 2.99
CA PHE A 364 -3.80 -9.59 3.12
C PHE A 364 -3.00 -10.47 4.07
N ASN A 365 -1.68 -10.30 4.08
CA ASN A 365 -0.76 -10.93 5.02
C ASN A 365 0.22 -9.91 5.62
N ASN A 366 0.98 -10.32 6.63
CA ASN A 366 2.10 -9.57 7.17
C ASN A 366 3.42 -10.25 6.87
N LEU A 367 4.19 -9.66 5.95
CA LEU A 367 5.52 -10.15 5.58
C LEU A 367 6.63 -9.24 6.10
N ARG A 368 6.33 -7.99 6.47
CA ARG A 368 7.35 -7.05 6.94
C ARG A 368 7.86 -7.45 8.32
N ASN A 369 6.98 -7.68 9.27
CA ASN A 369 7.35 -7.92 10.67
C ASN A 369 6.56 -9.06 11.33
N PRO A 370 6.43 -10.23 10.69
CA PRO A 370 5.59 -11.33 11.18
C PRO A 370 5.98 -11.79 12.58
N GLY A 371 7.28 -11.80 12.92
CA GLY A 371 7.76 -12.18 14.25
C GLY A 371 7.35 -11.23 15.38
N SER A 372 6.80 -10.06 15.07
CA SER A 372 6.26 -9.13 16.08
C SER A 372 4.87 -9.53 16.56
N PHE A 373 4.17 -10.43 15.85
CA PHE A 373 2.78 -10.78 16.12
C PHE A 373 2.56 -12.28 16.12
N MET A 374 2.52 -12.86 17.31
CA MET A 374 2.27 -14.29 17.49
C MET A 374 0.84 -14.72 17.11
N LYS A 375 -0.12 -13.77 17.05
CA LYS A 375 -1.51 -14.00 16.64
C LYS A 375 -2.12 -12.74 16.02
N PHE A 376 -3.18 -12.89 15.24
CA PHE A 376 -3.91 -11.76 14.64
C PHE A 376 -4.48 -10.79 15.68
N GLU A 377 -4.81 -11.27 16.88
CA GLU A 377 -5.27 -10.44 17.99
C GLU A 377 -4.21 -9.40 18.39
N HIS A 378 -2.93 -9.75 18.32
CA HIS A 378 -1.83 -8.81 18.57
C HIS A 378 -1.68 -7.79 17.44
N TYR A 379 -1.83 -8.24 16.18
CA TYR A 379 -1.80 -7.36 15.01
C TYR A 379 -2.95 -6.34 15.05
N ASN A 380 -4.17 -6.81 15.29
CA ASN A 380 -5.36 -5.95 15.43
C ASN A 380 -5.25 -5.02 16.64
N ASN A 381 -4.72 -5.51 17.77
CA ASN A 381 -4.50 -4.68 18.95
C ASN A 381 -3.50 -3.56 18.67
N GLU A 382 -2.41 -3.86 17.96
CA GLU A 382 -1.47 -2.85 17.52
C GLU A 382 -2.18 -1.81 16.66
N TYR A 383 -2.80 -2.19 15.54
CA TYR A 383 -3.26 -1.21 14.56
C TYR A 383 -4.59 -0.52 14.89
N ALA A 384 -5.54 -1.23 15.49
CA ALA A 384 -6.89 -0.76 15.75
C ALA A 384 -7.22 -0.56 17.23
N VAL A 385 -6.30 -0.91 18.15
CA VAL A 385 -6.53 -0.86 19.61
C VAL A 385 -7.67 -1.80 20.05
N LEU A 386 -8.00 -2.80 19.22
CA LEU A 386 -9.02 -3.81 19.48
C LEU A 386 -8.44 -5.18 19.21
N SER A 387 -8.52 -6.09 20.18
CA SER A 387 -7.85 -7.40 20.09
C SER A 387 -8.80 -8.56 19.79
N ASN A 388 -10.10 -8.43 20.09
CA ASN A 388 -11.06 -9.54 19.96
C ASN A 388 -12.03 -9.28 18.80
N GLU A 389 -12.55 -10.36 18.23
CA GLU A 389 -13.42 -10.30 17.05
C GLU A 389 -14.75 -9.60 17.32
N SER A 390 -15.32 -9.73 18.52
CA SER A 390 -16.57 -9.05 18.88
C SER A 390 -16.42 -7.52 18.82
N ASP A 391 -15.31 -6.99 19.33
CA ASP A 391 -15.03 -5.56 19.28
C ASP A 391 -14.79 -5.11 17.83
N LEU A 392 -14.07 -5.89 17.02
CA LEU A 392 -13.87 -5.58 15.60
C LEU A 392 -15.18 -5.61 14.81
N ARG A 393 -16.06 -6.56 15.09
CA ARG A 393 -17.39 -6.66 14.47
C ARG A 393 -18.25 -5.45 14.81
N THR A 394 -18.28 -5.04 16.08
CA THR A 394 -19.08 -3.89 16.53
C THR A 394 -18.51 -2.54 16.08
N ALA A 395 -17.18 -2.39 15.99
CA ALA A 395 -16.56 -1.13 15.60
C ALA A 395 -16.40 -0.96 14.09
N PHE A 396 -16.07 -2.04 13.37
CA PHE A 396 -15.67 -2.01 11.96
C PHE A 396 -16.57 -2.83 11.02
N GLN A 397 -17.55 -3.55 11.57
CA GLN A 397 -18.45 -4.42 10.79
C GLN A 397 -17.66 -5.47 9.98
N VAL A 398 -16.63 -6.06 10.58
CA VAL A 398 -15.81 -7.10 9.96
C VAL A 398 -15.85 -8.41 10.72
N ARG A 399 -15.66 -9.51 9.99
CA ARG A 399 -15.52 -10.87 10.53
C ARG A 399 -14.33 -11.57 9.89
N THR A 400 -13.57 -12.34 10.68
CA THR A 400 -12.51 -13.17 10.13
C THR A 400 -13.12 -14.41 9.48
N GLY A 401 -12.61 -14.82 8.31
CA GLY A 401 -12.98 -16.10 7.69
C GLY A 401 -12.40 -17.31 8.43
N GLU A 402 -12.85 -18.51 8.06
CA GLU A 402 -12.28 -19.76 8.56
C GLU A 402 -10.79 -19.85 8.22
N ARG A 403 -10.01 -20.35 9.18
CA ARG A 403 -8.58 -20.61 9.05
C ARG A 403 -8.37 -22.12 8.95
N ASP A 404 -7.50 -22.57 8.06
CA ASP A 404 -7.25 -24.00 7.93
C ASP A 404 -6.47 -24.49 9.17
N MET A 405 -6.98 -25.56 9.78
CA MET A 405 -6.45 -26.12 11.03
C MET A 405 -5.04 -26.70 10.84
N PHE A 406 -4.68 -27.16 9.64
CA PHE A 406 -3.35 -27.67 9.32
C PHE A 406 -2.29 -26.56 9.38
N GLU A 407 -2.70 -25.29 9.30
CA GLU A 407 -1.84 -24.09 9.27
C GLU A 407 -1.44 -23.59 10.67
N SER A 408 -1.99 -24.17 11.74
CA SER A 408 -1.73 -23.76 13.14
C SER A 408 -0.35 -24.19 13.68
N PHE A 409 0.41 -24.99 12.93
CA PHE A 409 1.74 -25.49 13.33
C PHE A 409 2.91 -24.61 12.83
N MET A 410 2.65 -23.50 12.12
CA MET A 410 3.69 -22.62 11.57
C MET A 410 4.12 -21.51 12.54
N SER A 411 5.40 -21.14 12.53
CA SER A 411 6.01 -20.17 13.45
C SER A 411 5.48 -18.73 13.36
N PHE A 412 4.76 -18.37 12.28
CA PHE A 412 4.30 -16.99 12.02
C PHE A 412 2.88 -16.94 11.41
N PRO A 413 1.81 -17.04 12.21
CA PRO A 413 0.45 -17.18 11.67
C PRO A 413 -0.04 -15.95 10.89
N VAL A 414 0.49 -14.75 11.18
CA VAL A 414 0.09 -13.52 10.47
C VAL A 414 0.71 -13.37 9.07
N SER A 415 1.68 -14.20 8.69
CA SER A 415 2.32 -14.15 7.36
C SER A 415 1.50 -14.82 6.25
N ARG A 416 0.41 -15.49 6.63
CA ARG A 416 -0.54 -16.11 5.71
C ARG A 416 -1.67 -15.15 5.38
N TYR A 417 -2.22 -15.32 4.18
CA TYR A 417 -3.38 -14.55 3.73
C TYR A 417 -4.59 -14.86 4.60
N THR A 418 -5.12 -13.84 5.26
CA THR A 418 -6.34 -13.95 6.06
C THR A 418 -7.49 -13.23 5.39
N LYS A 419 -8.62 -13.91 5.29
CA LYS A 419 -9.86 -13.37 4.74
C LYS A 419 -10.62 -12.59 5.80
N TRP A 420 -11.04 -11.39 5.44
CA TRP A 420 -11.87 -10.49 6.23
C TRP A 420 -13.14 -10.17 5.46
N HIS A 421 -14.27 -10.57 6.02
CA HIS A 421 -15.59 -10.39 5.43
C HIS A 421 -16.23 -9.12 5.94
N HIS A 422 -16.93 -8.41 5.07
CA HIS A 422 -17.81 -7.32 5.45
C HIS A 422 -19.09 -7.91 6.06
N HIS A 423 -19.32 -7.57 7.32
CA HIS A 423 -20.40 -8.10 8.16
C HIS A 423 -21.17 -6.93 8.79
N PRO A 424 -22.00 -6.22 8.00
CA PRO A 424 -22.82 -5.15 8.52
C PRO A 424 -23.76 -5.66 9.61
N LEU A 425 -23.98 -4.82 10.63
CA LEU A 425 -24.87 -5.13 11.73
C LEU A 425 -26.21 -4.43 11.54
N GLU A 426 -27.28 -5.06 12.02
CA GLU A 426 -28.57 -4.37 12.17
C GLU A 426 -28.39 -3.15 13.07
N LYS A 427 -28.97 -2.02 12.66
CA LYS A 427 -28.87 -0.73 13.36
C LYS A 427 -29.72 -0.73 14.63
N SER A 428 -29.26 -1.48 15.62
CA SER A 428 -29.82 -1.54 16.97
C SER A 428 -28.75 -1.17 17.98
N SER A 429 -29.12 -0.43 19.03
CA SER A 429 -28.21 -0.06 20.12
C SER A 429 -27.63 -1.28 20.85
N SER A 430 -28.32 -2.42 20.83
CA SER A 430 -27.83 -3.69 21.40
C SER A 430 -26.63 -4.26 20.67
N ASN A 431 -26.46 -3.90 19.39
CA ASN A 431 -25.38 -4.39 18.52
C ASN A 431 -24.16 -3.46 18.52
N LEU A 432 -24.21 -2.35 19.27
CA LEU A 432 -23.15 -1.36 19.34
C LEU A 432 -22.31 -1.53 20.60
N MET A 433 -21.06 -1.06 20.55
CA MET A 433 -20.25 -0.91 21.74
C MET A 433 -20.90 0.13 22.68
N PRO A 434 -20.98 -0.13 24.01
CA PRO A 434 -21.51 0.85 24.96
C PRO A 434 -20.79 2.20 24.85
N ALA A 435 -21.52 3.32 24.99
CA ALA A 435 -21.01 4.68 24.78
C ALA A 435 -19.70 4.98 25.54
N SER A 436 -19.65 4.63 26.83
CA SER A 436 -18.46 4.84 27.68
C SER A 436 -17.25 4.06 27.17
N ARG A 437 -17.45 2.83 26.70
CA ARG A 437 -16.41 1.98 26.13
C ARG A 437 -15.95 2.49 24.77
N MET A 438 -16.88 2.94 23.93
CA MET A 438 -16.57 3.58 22.65
C MET A 438 -15.74 4.84 22.86
N ARG A 439 -16.14 5.73 23.78
CA ARG A 439 -15.41 6.94 24.16
C ARG A 439 -13.98 6.62 24.60
N THR A 440 -13.79 5.66 25.51
CA THR A 440 -12.44 5.25 25.94
C THR A 440 -11.60 4.68 24.78
N TRP A 441 -12.19 3.86 23.91
CA TRP A 441 -11.48 3.30 22.76
C TRP A 441 -11.08 4.38 21.74
N LEU A 442 -11.98 5.31 21.40
CA LEU A 442 -11.67 6.43 20.50
C LEU A 442 -10.56 7.31 21.06
N LEU A 443 -10.60 7.67 22.35
CA LEU A 443 -9.53 8.45 22.98
C LEU A 443 -8.20 7.69 22.99
N GLN A 444 -8.21 6.38 23.22
CA GLN A 444 -7.03 5.53 23.14
C GLN A 444 -6.45 5.49 21.72
N LEU A 445 -7.32 5.40 20.70
CA LEU A 445 -6.93 5.44 19.30
C LEU A 445 -6.37 6.80 18.90
N PHE A 446 -6.99 7.90 19.35
CA PHE A 446 -6.48 9.25 19.19
C PHE A 446 -5.06 9.37 19.73
N PHE A 447 -4.83 8.99 20.99
CA PHE A 447 -3.48 9.06 21.58
C PHE A 447 -2.47 8.14 20.89
N LYS A 448 -2.90 7.00 20.36
CA LYS A 448 -2.02 6.12 19.57
C LYS A 448 -1.56 6.80 18.28
N ILE A 449 -2.46 7.46 17.55
CA ILE A 449 -2.15 8.16 16.30
C ILE A 449 -1.31 9.41 16.59
N ALA A 450 -1.73 10.19 17.59
CA ALA A 450 -1.15 11.49 17.92
C ALA A 450 0.22 11.39 18.61
N ILE A 451 0.40 10.39 19.49
CA ILE A 451 1.59 10.23 20.34
C ILE A 451 2.09 8.77 20.27
N PRO A 452 2.50 8.27 19.09
CA PRO A 452 2.97 6.90 18.92
C PRO A 452 4.18 6.61 19.81
N LYS A 453 4.34 5.35 20.20
CA LYS A 453 5.49 4.88 20.97
C LYS A 453 6.74 4.85 20.08
N ASP A 454 7.91 5.12 20.68
CA ASP A 454 9.19 5.02 19.99
C ASP A 454 9.39 3.63 19.37
N ARG A 455 9.97 3.59 18.19
CA ARG A 455 10.26 2.42 17.35
C ARG A 455 11.74 2.43 17.01
N ILE A 456 12.29 1.27 16.68
CA ILE A 456 13.67 1.15 16.22
C ILE A 456 13.67 1.28 14.69
N PRO A 457 14.13 2.41 14.11
CA PRO A 457 14.21 2.55 12.67
C PRO A 457 15.14 1.49 12.07
N ARG A 458 14.86 1.07 10.83
CA ARG A 458 15.60 0.03 10.09
C ARG A 458 15.62 -1.37 10.72
N ALA A 459 14.92 -1.60 11.83
CA ALA A 459 14.74 -2.95 12.32
C ALA A 459 13.90 -3.76 11.32
N ASN A 460 14.29 -5.00 11.05
CA ASN A 460 13.49 -5.94 10.24
C ASN A 460 12.10 -6.17 10.88
N SER A 461 11.96 -5.95 12.18
CA SER A 461 10.69 -6.03 12.92
C SER A 461 9.92 -4.70 13.00
N LEU A 462 10.32 -3.66 12.26
CA LEU A 462 9.71 -2.33 12.37
C LEU A 462 8.20 -2.38 12.14
N VAL A 463 7.44 -2.06 13.19
CA VAL A 463 5.99 -1.85 13.14
C VAL A 463 5.70 -0.51 12.48
N PHE A 464 5.22 -0.53 11.24
CA PHE A 464 4.94 0.68 10.49
C PHE A 464 3.49 1.12 10.71
N SER A 465 3.27 2.35 11.18
CA SER A 465 1.92 2.94 11.28
C SER A 465 2.04 4.45 11.04
N PRO A 466 1.99 4.88 9.76
CA PRO A 466 2.23 6.26 9.34
C PRO A 466 0.95 7.11 9.40
N MET A 467 0.05 6.82 10.33
CA MET A 467 -1.26 7.47 10.39
C MET A 467 -1.15 8.90 10.93
N ASN A 468 -1.86 9.82 10.29
CA ASN A 468 -2.10 11.18 10.79
C ASN A 468 -3.54 11.31 11.32
N LEU A 469 -3.87 12.47 11.90
CA LEU A 469 -5.15 12.72 12.55
C LEU A 469 -6.37 12.74 11.62
N THR A 470 -6.18 12.80 10.30
CA THR A 470 -7.31 12.59 9.36
C THR A 470 -7.89 11.18 9.46
N ASN A 471 -7.11 10.18 9.90
CA ASN A 471 -7.62 8.83 10.14
C ASN A 471 -8.61 8.79 11.31
N PHE A 472 -8.45 9.67 12.31
CA PHE A 472 -9.41 9.79 13.41
C PHE A 472 -10.77 10.29 12.90
N CYS A 473 -10.77 11.26 11.99
CA CYS A 473 -11.98 11.75 11.31
C CYS A 473 -12.66 10.64 10.49
N ARG A 474 -11.87 9.81 9.80
CA ARG A 474 -12.38 8.63 9.06
C ARG A 474 -13.01 7.58 9.98
N VAL A 475 -12.45 7.34 11.16
CA VAL A 475 -13.05 6.46 12.17
C VAL A 475 -14.39 7.03 12.64
N CYS A 476 -14.44 8.33 12.95
CA CYS A 476 -15.70 9.00 13.33
C CYS A 476 -16.78 8.85 12.26
N ARG A 477 -16.43 9.09 10.98
CA ARG A 477 -17.32 8.86 9.84
C ARG A 477 -17.78 7.41 9.75
N HIS A 478 -16.85 6.47 9.87
CA HIS A 478 -17.15 5.05 9.79
C HIS A 478 -18.14 4.63 10.89
N LEU A 479 -17.90 5.02 12.15
CA LEU A 479 -18.79 4.68 13.26
C LEU A 479 -20.21 5.22 13.05
N HIS A 480 -20.35 6.46 12.59
CA HIS A 480 -21.68 6.99 12.29
C HIS A 480 -22.38 6.17 11.21
N ASN A 481 -21.69 5.84 10.10
CA ASN A 481 -22.25 5.00 9.04
C ASN A 481 -22.63 3.59 9.54
N SER A 482 -21.88 3.07 10.52
CA SER A 482 -22.12 1.79 11.17
C SER A 482 -23.25 1.81 12.22
N GLY A 483 -23.88 2.97 12.44
CA GLY A 483 -25.07 3.13 13.30
C GLY A 483 -24.82 3.80 14.65
N TYR A 484 -23.61 4.24 14.97
CA TYR A 484 -23.33 4.93 16.23
C TYR A 484 -23.97 6.33 16.26
N PRO A 485 -24.61 6.73 17.39
CA PRO A 485 -25.24 8.04 17.51
C PRO A 485 -24.24 9.19 17.32
N ALA A 486 -24.61 10.20 16.52
CA ALA A 486 -23.78 11.36 16.25
C ALA A 486 -23.32 12.08 17.53
N HIS A 487 -24.23 12.27 18.51
CA HIS A 487 -23.89 12.96 19.76
C HIS A 487 -22.82 12.24 20.59
N TRP A 488 -22.72 10.90 20.53
CA TRP A 488 -21.63 10.17 21.21
C TRP A 488 -20.27 10.45 20.57
N ILE A 489 -20.24 10.62 19.25
CA ILE A 489 -19.01 10.90 18.51
C ILE A 489 -18.62 12.37 18.70
N SER A 490 -19.58 13.29 18.64
CA SER A 490 -19.37 14.71 18.87
C SER A 490 -18.84 15.01 20.28
N GLU A 491 -19.32 14.32 21.32
CA GLU A 491 -18.79 14.47 22.68
C GLU A 491 -17.29 14.13 22.76
N VAL A 492 -16.84 13.10 22.06
CA VAL A 492 -15.41 12.73 21.99
C VAL A 492 -14.60 13.77 21.22
N LEU A 493 -15.16 14.36 20.16
CA LEU A 493 -14.51 15.43 19.43
C LEU A 493 -14.37 16.68 20.32
N ASP A 494 -15.42 17.05 21.05
CA ASP A 494 -15.39 18.14 22.03
C ASP A 494 -14.32 17.92 23.10
N ASP A 495 -14.23 16.71 23.65
CA ASP A 495 -13.17 16.33 24.59
C ASP A 495 -11.77 16.58 24.00
N VAL A 496 -11.55 16.17 22.75
CA VAL A 496 -10.26 16.35 22.07
C VAL A 496 -9.97 17.84 21.83
N TYR A 497 -10.98 18.61 21.41
CA TYR A 497 -10.85 20.04 21.11
C TYR A 497 -10.61 20.89 22.36
N SER A 498 -11.12 20.47 23.52
CA SER A 498 -11.02 21.21 24.79
C SER A 498 -9.59 21.41 25.31
N GLY A 499 -8.65 20.58 24.85
CA GLY A 499 -7.26 20.56 25.31
C GLY A 499 -7.00 19.69 26.54
N THR A 500 -8.03 19.24 27.28
CA THR A 500 -7.84 18.32 28.41
C THR A 500 -9.05 17.43 28.61
N VAL A 501 -8.82 16.13 28.73
CA VAL A 501 -9.88 15.13 28.86
C VAL A 501 -9.65 14.23 30.08
N LEU A 502 -10.67 14.06 30.91
CA LEU A 502 -10.65 13.05 31.98
C LEU A 502 -10.96 11.67 31.38
N THR A 503 -9.97 10.79 31.36
CA THR A 503 -10.10 9.47 30.71
C THR A 503 -9.19 8.41 31.29
N ARG A 504 -9.57 7.15 31.09
CA ARG A 504 -8.73 5.97 31.38
C ARG A 504 -7.80 5.61 30.22
N ALA A 505 -8.03 6.20 29.04
CA ALA A 505 -7.14 6.05 27.91
C ALA A 505 -5.74 6.61 28.21
N ARG A 506 -4.70 6.02 27.62
CA ARG A 506 -3.29 6.41 27.74
C ARG A 506 -2.62 6.37 26.38
N PRO A 507 -1.65 7.24 26.09
CA PRO A 507 -0.72 7.01 24.99
C PRO A 507 -0.05 5.62 25.10
N PRO A 508 0.32 4.98 23.98
CA PRO A 508 0.87 3.61 23.99
C PRO A 508 2.19 3.53 24.80
N ARG A 509 2.35 2.48 25.60
CA ARG A 509 3.55 2.22 26.42
C ARG A 509 4.51 1.27 25.75
N SER A 510 3.99 0.36 24.93
CA SER A 510 4.78 -0.63 24.19
C SER A 510 4.63 -0.51 22.67
N CYS A 511 5.59 -1.09 21.94
CA CYS A 511 5.55 -1.29 20.50
C CYS A 511 6.12 -2.69 20.18
N PRO A 512 5.32 -3.66 19.67
CA PRO A 512 3.87 -3.58 19.46
C PRO A 512 3.08 -3.31 20.76
N LEU A 513 1.90 -2.70 20.63
CA LEU A 513 0.98 -2.43 21.72
C LEU A 513 0.54 -3.74 22.37
N GLN A 514 0.78 -3.87 23.67
CA GLN A 514 0.46 -5.09 24.40
C GLN A 514 -1.03 -5.13 24.75
N ILE A 515 -1.67 -6.28 24.58
CA ILE A 515 -3.10 -6.48 24.92
C ILE A 515 -3.34 -6.21 26.41
N LYS A 516 -2.40 -6.59 27.29
CA LYS A 516 -2.47 -6.32 28.73
C LYS A 516 -2.53 -4.83 29.06
N GLU A 517 -1.85 -3.99 28.27
CA GLU A 517 -1.86 -2.53 28.43
C GLU A 517 -3.25 -1.97 28.11
N VAL A 518 -3.82 -2.35 26.97
CA VAL A 518 -5.17 -1.91 26.57
C VAL A 518 -6.24 -2.38 27.56
N ARG A 519 -6.09 -3.59 28.13
CA ARG A 519 -6.98 -4.09 29.18
C ARG A 519 -6.83 -3.31 30.49
N ALA A 520 -5.61 -3.00 30.90
CA ALA A 520 -5.37 -2.19 32.10
C ALA A 520 -6.00 -0.80 32.00
N ASN A 521 -6.02 -0.20 30.80
CA ASN A 521 -6.68 1.08 30.56
C ASN A 521 -8.23 1.02 30.70
N LYS A 522 -8.83 -0.17 30.77
CA LYS A 522 -10.28 -0.31 31.04
C LYS A 522 -10.61 -0.23 32.53
N THR A 523 -9.71 -0.68 33.40
CA THR A 523 -9.94 -0.80 34.85
C THR A 523 -9.14 0.20 35.68
N GLY A 524 -8.03 0.73 35.15
CA GLY A 524 -7.16 1.71 35.81
C GLY A 524 -7.81 3.09 36.00
N PRO A 525 -7.23 3.97 36.84
CA PRO A 525 -7.84 5.24 37.21
C PRO A 525 -8.01 6.18 36.01
N ALA A 526 -9.08 6.99 36.05
CA ALA A 526 -9.22 8.10 35.11
C ALA A 526 -8.24 9.22 35.48
N LEU A 527 -7.53 9.77 34.49
CA LEU A 527 -6.61 10.89 34.66
C LEU A 527 -6.94 12.00 33.68
N ALA A 528 -6.61 13.23 34.07
CA ALA A 528 -6.63 14.38 33.18
C ALA A 528 -5.50 14.25 32.15
N GLN A 529 -5.85 13.83 30.94
CA GLN A 529 -4.93 13.73 29.81
C GLN A 529 -4.97 15.01 28.98
N SER A 530 -3.80 15.50 28.57
CA SER A 530 -3.65 16.70 27.75
C SER A 530 -3.81 16.35 26.28
N THR A 531 -4.73 17.03 25.60
CA THR A 531 -4.82 17.06 24.13
C THR A 531 -4.31 18.39 23.56
N ARG A 532 -3.87 19.33 24.42
CA ARG A 532 -3.41 20.69 24.06
C ARG A 532 -2.50 20.78 22.84
N PRO A 533 -1.49 19.92 22.64
CA PRO A 533 -0.66 19.98 21.44
C PRO A 533 -1.44 19.93 20.11
N PHE A 534 -2.63 19.35 20.10
CA PHE A 534 -3.40 19.07 18.88
C PHE A 534 -4.65 19.96 18.75
N VAL A 535 -4.89 20.91 19.66
CA VAL A 535 -6.11 21.76 19.63
C VAL A 535 -6.11 22.82 18.52
N ALA A 536 -4.99 23.01 17.84
CA ALA A 536 -4.96 23.79 16.60
C ALA A 536 -5.36 22.92 15.40
N GLU A 537 -4.75 21.73 15.27
CA GLU A 537 -5.00 20.81 14.15
C GLU A 537 -6.40 20.19 14.20
N MET A 538 -6.85 19.68 15.35
CA MET A 538 -8.08 18.88 15.42
C MET A 538 -9.36 19.68 15.09
N PRO A 539 -9.58 20.90 15.61
CA PRO A 539 -10.69 21.75 15.18
C PRO A 539 -10.55 22.23 13.72
N THR A 540 -9.31 22.47 13.24
CA THR A 540 -9.06 22.77 11.82
C THR A 540 -9.53 21.61 10.93
N LEU A 541 -9.16 20.38 11.29
CA LEU A 541 -9.62 19.18 10.61
C LEU A 541 -11.13 19.02 10.72
N GLY A 542 -11.74 19.27 11.88
CA GLY A 542 -13.20 19.25 12.05
C GLY A 542 -13.91 20.16 11.03
N SER A 543 -13.40 21.38 10.86
CA SER A 543 -13.93 22.37 9.92
C SER A 543 -13.82 21.89 8.47
N ILE A 544 -12.66 21.34 8.08
CA ILE A 544 -12.43 20.79 6.73
C ILE A 544 -13.32 19.56 6.48
N TRP A 545 -13.44 18.68 7.47
CA TRP A 545 -14.13 17.40 7.35
C TRP A 545 -15.64 17.52 7.50
N GLN A 546 -16.19 18.67 7.90
CA GLN A 546 -17.64 18.85 8.09
C GLN A 546 -18.45 18.47 6.84
N PHE A 547 -17.89 18.68 5.63
CA PHE A 547 -18.54 18.34 4.37
C PHE A 547 -18.49 16.85 4.02
N ALA A 548 -17.55 16.12 4.64
CA ALA A 548 -17.37 14.69 4.45
C ALA A 548 -18.03 13.87 5.58
N LEU A 549 -18.28 14.47 6.74
CA LEU A 549 -18.96 13.81 7.85
C LEU A 549 -20.47 13.75 7.60
N PRO A 550 -21.11 12.59 7.80
CA PRO A 550 -22.56 12.41 7.68
C PRO A 550 -23.35 12.99 8.87
N PHE A 551 -22.70 13.77 9.74
CA PHE A 551 -23.29 14.39 10.92
C PHE A 551 -22.61 15.74 11.21
N GLY A 552 -23.33 16.64 11.88
CA GLY A 552 -22.80 17.95 12.28
C GLY A 552 -21.96 17.87 13.56
N ILE A 553 -20.85 18.61 13.59
CA ILE A 553 -20.05 18.85 14.79
C ILE A 553 -20.60 20.12 15.45
N THR A 554 -21.07 20.01 16.70
CA THR A 554 -21.71 21.13 17.44
C THR A 554 -20.73 21.91 18.32
N SER A 555 -19.43 21.65 18.20
CA SER A 555 -18.42 22.26 19.07
C SER A 555 -18.29 23.76 18.84
N PRO A 556 -18.39 24.61 19.89
CA PRO A 556 -18.08 26.04 19.76
C PRO A 556 -16.58 26.30 19.57
N LEU A 557 -15.72 25.29 19.76
CA LEU A 557 -14.27 25.39 19.58
C LEU A 557 -13.83 25.24 18.11
N MET A 558 -14.75 24.80 17.25
CA MET A 558 -14.52 24.65 15.82
C MET A 558 -14.61 26.02 15.14
N PRO A 559 -13.54 26.48 14.45
CA PRO A 559 -13.59 27.72 13.70
C PRO A 559 -14.48 27.54 12.45
N PRO A 560 -15.07 28.62 11.90
CA PRO A 560 -15.75 28.54 10.62
C PRO A 560 -14.75 28.29 9.48
N ILE A 561 -15.22 27.70 8.37
CA ILE A 561 -14.35 27.23 7.28
C ILE A 561 -13.56 28.35 6.60
N ASP A 562 -14.11 29.57 6.56
CA ASP A 562 -13.47 30.77 6.01
C ASP A 562 -12.28 31.24 6.85
N GLN A 563 -12.17 30.79 8.11
CA GLN A 563 -11.01 31.00 8.98
C GLN A 563 -9.94 29.93 8.78
N ILE A 564 -10.14 28.94 7.92
CA ILE A 564 -9.13 27.92 7.61
C ILE A 564 -8.31 28.40 6.43
N HIS A 565 -7.00 28.54 6.63
CA HIS A 565 -6.07 29.04 5.64
C HIS A 565 -4.98 28.02 5.34
N LYS A 566 -4.43 28.08 4.13
CA LYS A 566 -3.27 27.29 3.74
C LYS A 566 -2.02 28.09 4.07
N TYR A 567 -1.09 27.43 4.74
CA TYR A 567 0.18 28.02 5.12
C TYR A 567 1.33 27.26 4.46
N SER A 568 2.42 27.97 4.17
CA SER A 568 3.63 27.37 3.63
C SER A 568 4.91 27.92 4.28
N ILE A 569 5.92 27.08 4.38
CA ILE A 569 7.25 27.48 4.85
C ILE A 569 8.35 26.64 4.19
N LYS A 570 9.49 27.27 3.90
CA LYS A 570 10.69 26.60 3.41
C LYS A 570 11.57 26.15 4.56
N PHE A 571 11.92 24.87 4.59
CA PHE A 571 12.84 24.30 5.58
C PHE A 571 14.28 24.16 5.07
N GLY A 572 14.50 24.32 3.77
CA GLY A 572 15.77 23.95 3.15
C GLY A 572 15.98 22.44 3.20
N ASN A 573 17.22 22.01 3.43
CA ASN A 573 17.57 20.60 3.53
C ASN A 573 17.06 19.97 4.84
N ILE A 574 15.99 19.18 4.75
CA ILE A 574 15.53 18.30 5.83
C ILE A 574 16.40 17.04 5.80
N ARG A 575 17.18 16.81 6.85
CA ARG A 575 18.01 15.61 6.99
C ARG A 575 17.10 14.38 7.00
N GLN A 576 17.08 13.63 5.90
CA GLN A 576 16.30 12.39 5.82
C GLN A 576 17.19 11.22 6.26
N PHE A 577 17.35 11.03 7.58
CA PHE A 577 18.18 9.92 8.10
C PHE A 577 17.64 8.53 7.68
N VAL A 578 16.33 8.46 7.36
CA VAL A 578 15.60 7.25 6.96
C VAL A 578 14.47 7.68 6.00
N THR A 579 14.70 7.64 4.69
CA THR A 579 13.75 8.09 3.64
C THR A 579 12.59 7.13 3.41
N ASP A 580 12.75 5.88 3.78
CA ASP A 580 11.79 4.79 3.57
C ASP A 580 10.64 4.79 4.60
N THR A 581 10.67 5.70 5.59
CA THR A 581 9.65 5.77 6.65
C THR A 581 8.96 7.14 6.75
N SER A 582 7.69 7.20 6.34
CA SER A 582 6.87 8.41 6.37
C SER A 582 6.18 8.61 7.72
N SER A 583 6.94 8.93 8.77
CA SER A 583 6.41 9.21 10.12
C SER A 583 6.87 10.58 10.58
N PHE A 584 6.32 11.66 10.01
CA PHE A 584 6.74 13.02 10.29
C PHE A 584 5.60 13.92 10.79
N ILE A 585 5.95 14.87 11.64
CA ILE A 585 5.04 15.86 12.21
C ILE A 585 5.72 17.24 12.18
N LEU A 586 4.95 18.30 11.96
CA LEU A 586 5.42 19.66 12.19
C LEU A 586 5.14 20.02 13.65
N VAL A 587 6.11 20.62 14.32
CA VAL A 587 5.96 21.09 15.70
C VAL A 587 6.25 22.58 15.73
N LEU A 588 5.26 23.38 16.14
CA LEU A 588 5.40 24.78 16.45
C LEU A 588 5.46 24.97 17.96
N PHE A 589 6.46 25.70 18.44
CA PHE A 589 6.60 25.97 19.87
C PHE A 589 7.33 27.28 20.10
N PHE A 590 7.23 27.78 21.33
CA PHE A 590 7.92 28.98 21.75
C PHE A 590 9.38 28.69 22.10
N SER A 591 10.33 29.34 21.41
CA SER A 591 11.76 29.02 21.48
C SER A 591 12.36 29.16 22.88
N ARG A 592 11.87 30.09 23.71
CA ARG A 592 12.33 30.27 25.11
C ARG A 592 11.99 29.10 26.02
N HIS A 593 11.04 28.25 25.65
CA HIS A 593 10.60 27.12 26.48
C HIS A 593 11.34 25.83 26.16
N TYR A 594 12.14 25.81 25.08
CA TYR A 594 12.94 24.66 24.69
C TYR A 594 14.11 25.08 23.81
N THR A 595 15.33 25.01 24.35
CA THR A 595 16.57 25.08 23.57
C THR A 595 17.02 23.65 23.25
N PRO A 596 16.99 23.22 21.98
CA PRO A 596 17.51 21.91 21.59
C PRO A 596 18.99 21.79 21.98
N ALA A 597 19.45 20.59 22.36
CA ALA A 597 20.87 20.32 22.45
C ALA A 597 21.56 20.73 21.14
N SER A 598 22.73 21.35 21.25
CA SER A 598 23.46 22.09 20.22
C SER A 598 23.44 21.48 18.81
N GLU A 599 23.39 22.36 17.81
CA GLU A 599 23.77 22.06 16.43
C GLU A 599 25.22 21.52 16.44
N GLY A 600 25.42 20.23 16.13
CA GLY A 600 26.78 19.75 15.86
C GLY A 600 27.12 18.32 16.24
N VAL A 601 26.30 17.59 17.02
CA VAL A 601 26.60 16.19 17.33
C VAL A 601 25.50 15.30 16.79
N THR A 602 25.83 14.51 15.79
CA THR A 602 25.11 13.30 15.40
C THR A 602 25.43 12.23 16.45
N PRO A 603 24.46 11.68 17.22
CA PRO A 603 24.68 10.41 17.89
C PRO A 603 23.97 9.29 17.11
N PRO A 604 24.63 8.15 16.87
CA PRO A 604 23.94 6.95 16.48
C PRO A 604 23.21 6.42 17.73
N PHE A 605 21.90 6.70 17.86
CA PHE A 605 21.02 6.16 18.92
C PHE A 605 21.36 6.52 20.39
N PRO A 606 20.35 6.39 21.27
CA PRO A 606 19.29 7.36 21.44
C PRO A 606 19.79 8.66 22.12
N GLN A 607 19.09 9.77 21.88
CA GLN A 607 19.18 10.94 22.76
C GLN A 607 18.92 10.49 24.20
N LYS A 608 19.64 11.06 25.19
CA LYS A 608 19.44 10.70 26.61
C LYS A 608 17.97 10.77 27.04
N GLU A 609 17.11 11.55 26.36
CA GLU A 609 15.68 11.64 26.65
C GLU A 609 14.84 11.93 25.37
N SER A 610 13.72 11.22 25.17
CA SER A 610 12.84 11.34 23.98
C SER A 610 11.93 12.59 24.05
N PHE A 611 11.80 13.34 22.94
CA PHE A 611 10.89 14.50 22.83
C PHE A 611 9.41 14.11 23.05
N ARG A 612 9.07 12.82 22.87
CA ARG A 612 7.77 12.23 23.21
C ARG A 612 7.32 12.56 24.63
N LEU A 613 8.24 12.60 25.60
CA LEU A 613 7.93 12.78 27.01
C LEU A 613 7.28 14.14 27.32
N ILE A 614 7.41 15.12 26.42
CA ILE A 614 6.73 16.42 26.51
C ILE A 614 5.23 16.27 26.23
N PHE A 615 4.85 15.38 25.31
CA PHE A 615 3.46 15.16 24.93
C PHE A 615 2.69 14.35 25.98
N LEU A 616 3.36 13.49 26.74
CA LEU A 616 2.75 12.71 27.81
C LEU A 616 2.43 13.60 29.01
N SER A 617 1.16 13.61 29.45
CA SER A 617 0.69 14.37 30.61
C SER A 617 0.42 13.52 31.85
N ASP A 618 0.80 12.25 31.78
CA ASP A 618 0.46 11.22 32.76
C ASP A 618 1.68 10.71 33.51
N GLU A 619 1.60 9.52 34.08
CA GLU A 619 2.62 8.97 34.99
C GLU A 619 3.99 8.78 34.32
N GLU A 620 4.06 8.63 33.00
CA GLU A 620 5.32 8.53 32.25
C GLU A 620 5.81 9.87 31.69
N GLY A 621 4.99 10.90 31.77
CA GLY A 621 5.31 12.22 31.25
C GLY A 621 6.17 13.04 32.18
N ARG A 622 6.80 14.09 31.62
CA ARG A 622 7.47 15.09 32.46
C ARG A 622 6.47 16.04 33.09
N THR A 623 6.64 16.27 34.38
CA THR A 623 5.70 17.04 35.21
C THR A 623 6.24 18.38 35.69
N SER A 624 7.49 18.72 35.36
CA SER A 624 8.09 20.00 35.75
C SER A 624 7.27 21.18 35.20
N LYS A 625 7.25 22.30 35.94
CA LYS A 625 6.49 23.51 35.57
C LYS A 625 6.85 24.00 34.17
N GLY A 626 8.14 23.95 33.80
CA GLY A 626 8.62 24.31 32.47
C GLY A 626 8.05 23.43 31.37
N ILE A 627 7.99 22.11 31.56
CA ILE A 627 7.44 21.19 30.54
C ILE A 627 5.92 21.31 30.43
N LYS A 628 5.21 21.49 31.55
CA LYS A 628 3.77 21.81 31.51
C LYS A 628 3.52 23.10 30.72
N ASN A 629 4.33 24.13 30.94
CA ASN A 629 4.24 25.38 30.21
C ASN A 629 4.57 25.20 28.71
N LEU A 630 5.59 24.43 28.36
CA LEU A 630 5.92 24.10 26.97
C LEU A 630 4.77 23.36 26.29
N ARG A 631 4.21 22.31 26.91
CA ARG A 631 3.06 21.56 26.38
C ARG A 631 1.84 22.45 26.15
N ASN A 632 1.67 23.47 26.97
CA ASN A 632 0.57 24.43 26.83
C ASN A 632 0.77 25.45 25.70
N ASN A 633 2.01 25.61 25.22
CA ASN A 633 2.45 26.55 24.18
C ASN A 633 3.16 25.81 23.04
N LEU A 634 2.58 24.68 22.64
CA LEU A 634 3.07 23.82 21.56
C LEU A 634 1.90 23.42 20.68
N HIS A 635 2.10 23.45 19.37
CA HIS A 635 1.16 22.96 18.36
C HIS A 635 1.84 21.89 17.52
N ALA A 636 1.16 20.77 17.34
CA ALA A 636 1.62 19.65 16.54
C ALA A 636 0.68 19.45 15.36
N ILE A 637 1.25 19.28 14.16
CA ILE A 637 0.52 19.20 12.90
C ILE A 637 0.95 17.92 12.17
N SER A 638 0.10 16.91 12.23
CA SER A 638 0.29 15.62 11.56
C SER A 638 -0.10 15.64 10.08
N THR A 639 -0.96 16.58 9.67
CA THR A 639 -1.52 16.67 8.33
C THR A 639 -0.87 17.80 7.54
N TRP A 640 0.18 17.46 6.80
CA TRP A 640 0.96 18.41 6.01
C TRP A 640 1.49 17.74 4.74
N GLN A 641 1.87 18.55 3.76
CA GLN A 641 2.44 18.11 2.49
C GLN A 641 3.84 18.70 2.32
N ARG A 642 4.76 17.88 1.79
CA ARG A 642 6.10 18.32 1.43
C ARG A 642 6.24 18.35 -0.08
N ASP A 643 6.60 19.51 -0.62
CA ASP A 643 7.17 19.61 -1.95
C ASP A 643 8.69 19.43 -1.85
N GLY A 644 9.17 18.26 -2.29
CA GLY A 644 10.60 17.93 -2.26
C GLY A 644 11.46 18.82 -3.15
N LYS A 645 10.91 19.32 -4.28
CA LYS A 645 11.64 20.19 -5.22
C LYS A 645 11.71 21.63 -4.72
N LYS A 646 10.62 22.13 -4.14
CA LYS A 646 10.55 23.49 -3.57
C LYS A 646 11.05 23.56 -2.13
N GLU A 647 11.39 22.42 -1.53
CA GLU A 647 11.76 22.28 -0.11
C GLU A 647 10.75 22.95 0.84
N THR A 648 9.48 22.90 0.46
CA THR A 648 8.40 23.62 1.12
C THR A 648 7.48 22.64 1.82
N ALA A 649 7.19 22.91 3.09
CA ALA A 649 6.09 22.28 3.81
C ALA A 649 4.85 23.16 3.68
N SER A 650 3.70 22.54 3.43
CA SER A 650 2.40 23.23 3.43
C SER A 650 1.39 22.48 4.28
N PHE A 651 0.53 23.22 4.96
CA PHE A 651 -0.48 22.67 5.87
C PHE A 651 -1.66 23.62 5.98
N TRP A 652 -2.80 23.08 6.40
CA TRP A 652 -4.01 23.86 6.67
C TRP A 652 -4.10 24.15 8.15
N MET A 653 -4.47 25.38 8.52
CA MET A 653 -4.62 25.77 9.92
C MET A 653 -5.61 26.92 10.07
N ARG A 654 -6.23 27.01 11.25
CA ARG A 654 -7.06 28.16 11.63
C ARG A 654 -6.25 29.45 11.76
N LYS A 655 -6.77 30.52 11.15
CA LYS A 655 -6.13 31.83 11.01
C LYS A 655 -5.89 32.51 12.36
N ASP A 656 -6.86 32.45 13.25
CA ASP A 656 -6.80 33.02 14.59
C ASP A 656 -5.69 32.43 15.48
N VAL A 657 -5.25 31.19 15.19
CA VAL A 657 -4.04 30.62 15.78
C VAL A 657 -2.81 31.10 15.04
N MET A 658 -2.80 31.09 13.71
CA MET A 658 -1.58 31.35 12.95
C MET A 658 -1.14 32.82 12.92
N GLU A 659 -2.06 33.78 12.93
CA GLU A 659 -1.73 35.21 12.90
C GLU A 659 -0.88 35.64 14.11
N PRO A 660 -1.29 35.40 15.38
CA PRO A 660 -0.46 35.73 16.54
C PRO A 660 0.90 35.03 16.54
N LEU A 661 0.96 33.78 16.05
CA LEU A 661 2.21 33.02 15.98
C LEU A 661 3.20 33.63 14.97
N ARG A 662 2.69 34.13 13.85
CA ARG A 662 3.49 34.78 12.79
C ARG A 662 3.96 36.18 13.20
N GLU A 663 3.14 36.92 13.95
CA GLU A 663 3.51 38.21 14.53
C GLU A 663 4.55 38.05 15.66
N GLY A 664 4.47 36.95 16.40
CA GLY A 664 5.41 36.62 17.46
C GLY A 664 6.83 36.34 16.93
N LYS A 665 7.83 37.06 17.47
CA LYS A 665 9.24 36.91 17.07
C LYS A 665 9.92 35.63 17.60
N GLU A 666 9.26 34.90 18.49
CA GLU A 666 9.86 33.80 19.26
C GLU A 666 9.21 32.44 19.01
N TRP A 667 8.21 32.38 18.14
CA TRP A 667 7.64 31.11 17.68
C TRP A 667 8.50 30.52 16.58
N VAL A 668 8.72 29.22 16.69
CA VAL A 668 9.51 28.45 15.73
C VAL A 668 8.76 27.21 15.31
N ILE A 669 9.07 26.73 14.11
CA ILE A 669 8.53 25.50 13.53
C ILE A 669 9.68 24.59 13.11
N GLU A 670 9.51 23.29 13.35
CA GLU A 670 10.48 22.24 13.04
C GLU A 670 9.78 21.00 12.50
N VAL A 671 10.48 20.23 11.67
CA VAL A 671 10.08 18.88 11.24
C VAL A 671 10.66 17.86 12.20
N TRP A 672 9.81 17.00 12.74
CA TRP A 672 10.17 15.91 13.64
C TRP A 672 9.71 14.57 13.07
N ARG A 673 10.43 13.48 13.36
CA ARG A 673 9.87 12.12 13.13
C ARG A 673 9.22 11.60 14.38
N THR A 674 8.06 10.96 14.26
CA THR A 674 7.28 10.44 15.40
C THR A 674 7.60 8.98 15.73
N ASP A 675 8.37 8.28 14.89
CA ASP A 675 8.86 6.93 15.18
C ASP A 675 9.99 6.93 16.20
N VAL A 676 10.83 7.96 16.25
CA VAL A 676 11.91 8.11 17.26
C VAL A 676 11.90 9.44 17.99
N TRP A 677 10.93 10.31 17.70
CA TRP A 677 10.79 11.63 18.30
C TRP A 677 12.07 12.48 18.18
N MET A 678 12.61 12.52 16.97
CA MET A 678 13.86 13.21 16.63
C MET A 678 13.64 14.29 15.57
N ARG A 679 14.20 15.48 15.82
CA ARG A 679 14.23 16.60 14.89
C ARG A 679 14.95 16.25 13.59
N GLN A 680 14.41 16.69 12.46
CA GLN A 680 14.94 16.43 11.11
C GLN A 680 15.25 17.70 10.31
N SER A 681 14.67 18.85 10.67
CA SER A 681 14.97 20.12 10.03
C SER A 681 15.77 21.04 10.94
N ALA A 682 16.39 22.06 10.33
CA ALA A 682 16.76 23.25 11.07
C ALA A 682 15.50 23.97 11.60
N MET A 683 15.70 24.75 12.65
CA MET A 683 14.68 25.62 13.22
C MET A 683 14.33 26.74 12.23
N GLN A 684 13.04 26.97 11.99
CA GLN A 684 12.55 28.11 11.21
C GLN A 684 11.63 28.96 12.07
N TYR A 685 11.70 30.28 11.91
CA TYR A 685 10.83 31.20 12.64
C TYR A 685 9.43 31.26 12.01
N ALA A 686 8.39 31.29 12.84
CA ALA A 686 7.01 31.31 12.41
C ALA A 686 6.65 32.56 11.59
N ASN A 687 7.33 33.69 11.81
CA ASN A 687 7.16 34.91 10.99
C ASN A 687 7.54 34.74 9.51
N ARG A 688 8.24 33.66 9.14
CA ARG A 688 8.55 33.30 7.74
C ARG A 688 7.45 32.46 7.08
N ILE A 689 6.45 32.02 7.84
CA ILE A 689 5.31 31.27 7.31
C ILE A 689 4.47 32.21 6.45
N LYS A 690 4.22 31.78 5.21
CA LYS A 690 3.37 32.48 4.27
C LYS A 690 1.93 31.99 4.42
N ASP A 691 1.00 32.93 4.38
CA ASP A 691 -0.42 32.65 4.20
C ASP A 691 -0.69 32.61 2.70
N GLU A 692 -1.10 31.45 2.21
CA GLU A 692 -1.39 31.19 0.80
C GLU A 692 -2.88 31.44 0.46
N GLY A 693 -3.69 31.80 1.46
CA GLY A 693 -5.11 32.12 1.29
C GLY A 693 -6.08 31.17 2.02
N PRO A 694 -7.38 31.53 2.01
CA PRO A 694 -8.43 30.77 2.68
C PRO A 694 -8.76 29.47 1.93
N PHE A 695 -9.42 28.56 2.63
CA PHE A 695 -9.94 27.31 2.06
C PHE A 695 -11.03 27.61 1.03
N SER A 696 -10.76 27.35 -0.24
CA SER A 696 -11.64 27.67 -1.35
C SER A 696 -12.62 26.53 -1.71
N THR A 697 -13.64 26.86 -2.50
CA THR A 697 -14.56 25.86 -3.09
C THR A 697 -13.86 24.92 -4.07
N GLU A 698 -12.87 25.39 -4.84
CA GLU A 698 -12.07 24.52 -5.72
C GLU A 698 -11.24 23.50 -4.92
N GLU A 699 -10.76 23.89 -3.73
CA GLU A 699 -10.06 22.99 -2.81
C GLU A 699 -10.99 22.02 -2.08
N ARG A 700 -12.28 22.35 -1.98
CA ARG A 700 -13.32 21.43 -1.50
C ARG A 700 -13.56 20.31 -2.50
N ASP A 701 -13.64 20.63 -3.79
CA ASP A 701 -14.01 19.65 -4.82
C ASP A 701 -12.82 18.75 -5.23
N SER A 702 -11.58 19.19 -4.96
CA SER A 702 -10.36 18.44 -5.25
C SER A 702 -9.87 17.52 -4.12
N LYS A 703 -10.42 17.64 -2.91
CA LYS A 703 -10.09 16.83 -1.73
C LYS A 703 -11.20 15.86 -1.37
#